data_AF-A0A8T0NGM2-F1
#
_entry.id   AF-A0A8T0NGM2-F1
#
_cell.length_a   1.000
_cell.length_b   1.000
_cell.length_c   1.000
_cell.angle_alpha   90.00
_cell.angle_beta   90.00
_cell.angle_gamma   90.00
#
_symmetry.space_group_name_H-M   'P 1'
#
loop_
_entity.id
_entity.type
_entity.pdbx_description
1 polymer ?
#
loop_
_entity_poly.entity_id
_entity_poly.type
_entity_poly.pdbx_seq_one_letter_code
_entity_poly.pdbx_strand_id
1 'polypeptide(L)'
;MRATEIRAIDTGKSSEVMRALTSAVHALSWRSSGAAAEACHWADGYPLNVLLYCSLLQAIFDLRESTVVLDEVDELLELIKKTWPTLGVTRAVHNACFAWVFFRQYVVTGQAEPDLAAAALAVLVDVAADAAAQGSSRDPVYARVFLSALGGMQEWSEKRLLDYHDSYGKCIGGTATESMEILLSLALAAGKIIADREGTGDGNFAGDRVDYYIRCSMKSAFTKILENGLGETDSVITDRDSDPASVLTQLAGDTEQLAMLERRSFSPVLRRWHPAPVAVAAVTLHGCFGVVLRRYLGKVTVLTEELVRVLHTASRLEKALAQMTAEDAADCDDGRAKAVVGDMEPFEVESVVMGLLKAWMDDKLGLARDCLLRARDTESWIPKSKEEPFAGSGMELMKLARFTVEEFSEIPASAKEEVVHDLVDGLESIFLDYISFVASCGSKHSYLPPLPPLTRCNQDSGFFRLWKKAALPTCQAPEGSPRGGCSHHAPRPTISRGTQRLYVRLNTLHYVLTHVQALDASLSSPPSSSSSARFGRARDAAAASISAVAEVAAHRLIFLDSRHSLYQGLYASGVGGARIRPALRLLRQNLSFLLPVLADRAQPAAVREVMRASLEAFLMVLLAGGNERSFARADQAAVEEDLRSLKRAFCTCGEGLVPEDVVAREAGTAEAVVDLMARSTECLIDAFAAAASESGGGEGGGGGTPLPPTTRKWEPADPNTILRVLCHRDDEAANQFLKRTFQLARRR
;
A
#
# COMPACT_ATOMS: atom_id res chain seq x y z
N MET A 1 -29.73 44.12 -47.73
CA MET A 1 -30.37 43.98 -49.06
C MET A 1 -30.07 42.61 -49.66
N ARG A 2 -30.63 41.51 -49.11
CA ARG A 2 -30.58 40.18 -49.75
C ARG A 2 -31.95 39.70 -50.25
N ALA A 3 -33.02 40.47 -50.00
CA ALA A 3 -34.39 40.09 -50.31
C ALA A 3 -34.89 40.58 -51.70
N THR A 4 -34.06 41.27 -52.47
CA THR A 4 -34.48 41.99 -53.69
C THR A 4 -34.35 41.21 -54.98
N GLU A 5 -33.77 40.02 -54.95
CA GLU A 5 -33.55 39.25 -56.18
C GLU A 5 -34.81 38.55 -56.71
N ILE A 6 -35.92 38.51 -55.95
CA ILE A 6 -37.09 37.69 -56.32
C ILE A 6 -38.44 38.46 -56.33
N ARG A 7 -38.56 39.65 -55.72
CA ARG A 7 -39.78 40.49 -55.81
C ARG A 7 -39.47 41.99 -55.68
N ALA A 8 -40.18 42.81 -56.45
CA ALA A 8 -40.17 44.26 -56.31
C ALA A 8 -40.60 44.67 -54.88
N ILE A 9 -39.84 45.57 -54.26
CA ILE A 9 -40.16 46.12 -52.93
C ILE A 9 -41.47 46.91 -53.05
N ASP A 10 -42.46 46.63 -52.21
CA ASP A 10 -43.65 47.47 -52.07
C ASP A 10 -43.23 48.82 -51.48
N THR A 11 -43.18 49.84 -52.33
CA THR A 11 -42.80 51.22 -51.99
C THR A 11 -43.96 52.03 -51.39
N GLY A 12 -45.12 51.41 -51.13
CA GLY A 12 -46.29 52.07 -50.55
C GLY A 12 -46.07 52.55 -49.12
N LYS A 13 -46.75 53.64 -48.72
CA LYS A 13 -46.65 54.22 -47.35
C LYS A 13 -47.12 53.26 -46.23
N SER A 14 -47.87 52.22 -46.57
CA SER A 14 -48.35 51.16 -45.67
C SER A 14 -47.38 49.97 -45.55
N SER A 15 -46.36 49.88 -46.40
CA SER A 15 -45.38 48.80 -46.40
C SER A 15 -44.57 48.81 -45.11
N GLU A 16 -44.63 47.71 -44.36
CA GLU A 16 -43.84 47.53 -43.15
C GLU A 16 -42.34 47.54 -43.44
N VAL A 17 -41.93 47.01 -44.59
CA VAL A 17 -40.54 46.99 -45.06
C VAL A 17 -40.05 48.41 -45.35
N MET A 18 -40.85 49.23 -46.03
CA MET A 18 -40.49 50.64 -46.28
C MET A 18 -40.46 51.45 -44.99
N ARG A 19 -41.42 51.24 -44.08
CA ARG A 19 -41.43 51.93 -42.78
C ARG A 19 -40.20 51.56 -41.95
N ALA A 20 -39.82 50.29 -41.93
CA ALA A 20 -38.61 49.81 -41.27
C ALA A 20 -37.34 50.39 -41.91
N LEU A 21 -37.26 50.43 -43.24
CA LEU A 21 -36.16 51.05 -43.98
C LEU A 21 -36.06 52.56 -43.69
N THR A 22 -37.17 53.29 -43.77
CA THR A 22 -37.21 54.73 -43.45
C THR A 22 -36.82 54.99 -42.00
N SER A 23 -37.28 54.16 -41.06
CA SER A 23 -36.86 54.25 -39.66
C SER A 23 -35.36 54.00 -39.48
N ALA A 24 -34.78 53.03 -40.18
CA ALA A 24 -33.37 52.71 -40.11
C ALA A 24 -32.50 53.82 -40.75
N VAL A 25 -32.89 54.32 -41.92
CA VAL A 25 -32.24 55.45 -42.60
C VAL A 25 -32.30 56.70 -41.72
N HIS A 26 -33.47 57.00 -41.13
CA HIS A 26 -33.59 58.12 -40.19
C HIS A 26 -32.67 57.96 -38.99
N ALA A 27 -32.60 56.77 -38.37
CA ALA A 27 -31.71 56.51 -37.25
C ALA A 27 -30.22 56.73 -37.60
N LEU A 28 -29.82 56.39 -38.83
CA LEU A 28 -28.45 56.50 -39.31
C LEU A 28 -28.08 57.90 -39.85
N SER A 29 -29.06 58.73 -40.16
CA SER A 29 -28.87 60.10 -40.67
C SER A 29 -28.73 61.17 -39.58
N TRP A 30 -28.75 60.80 -38.29
CA TRP A 30 -28.60 61.74 -37.17
C TRP A 30 -27.14 62.01 -36.79
N ARG A 31 -26.85 63.24 -36.31
CA ARG A 31 -25.53 63.63 -35.80
C ARG A 31 -25.24 62.94 -34.46
N SER A 32 -24.03 62.40 -34.29
CA SER A 32 -23.52 62.00 -32.97
C SER A 32 -22.48 62.99 -32.47
N SER A 33 -22.90 64.10 -31.86
CA SER A 33 -22.21 64.79 -30.74
C SER A 33 -22.77 66.21 -30.52
N GLY A 34 -23.05 66.52 -29.26
CA GLY A 34 -23.09 67.89 -28.72
C GLY A 34 -24.45 68.59 -28.78
N ALA A 35 -24.91 69.04 -27.61
CA ALA A 35 -26.14 69.80 -27.41
C ALA A 35 -26.32 70.92 -28.46
N ALA A 36 -27.55 71.01 -28.99
CA ALA A 36 -28.06 71.97 -29.99
C ALA A 36 -27.80 71.62 -31.48
N ALA A 37 -28.69 70.80 -32.07
CA ALA A 37 -29.45 71.12 -33.29
C ALA A 37 -30.26 69.88 -33.77
N GLU A 38 -31.58 69.98 -33.73
CA GLU A 38 -32.57 68.96 -34.12
C GLU A 38 -32.81 68.88 -35.65
N ALA A 39 -31.76 68.78 -36.46
CA ALA A 39 -31.91 68.68 -37.93
C ALA A 39 -31.35 67.36 -38.48
N CYS A 40 -32.22 66.57 -39.10
CA CYS A 40 -31.88 65.37 -39.88
C CYS A 40 -31.32 65.81 -41.25
N HIS A 41 -30.00 65.92 -41.39
CA HIS A 41 -29.35 66.18 -42.68
C HIS A 41 -28.68 64.90 -43.19
N TRP A 42 -29.33 64.22 -44.15
CA TRP A 42 -28.87 62.94 -44.69
C TRP A 42 -27.46 63.03 -45.28
N ALA A 43 -27.05 64.19 -45.81
CA ALA A 43 -25.71 64.39 -46.37
C ALA A 43 -24.61 64.57 -45.30
N ASP A 44 -24.97 64.88 -44.04
CA ASP A 44 -24.00 65.01 -42.92
C ASP A 44 -24.06 63.83 -41.93
N GLY A 45 -24.98 62.88 -42.17
CA GLY A 45 -25.15 61.66 -41.38
C GLY A 45 -24.07 60.64 -41.71
N TYR A 46 -22.92 60.74 -41.05
CA TYR A 46 -21.76 59.91 -41.38
C TYR A 46 -21.99 58.39 -41.37
N PRO A 47 -22.79 57.81 -40.44
CA PRO A 47 -23.09 56.37 -40.49
C PRO A 47 -23.80 55.96 -41.79
N LEU A 48 -24.74 56.77 -42.28
CA LEU A 48 -25.44 56.50 -43.54
C LEU A 48 -24.53 56.67 -44.76
N ASN A 49 -23.73 57.74 -44.80
CA ASN A 49 -22.80 58.01 -45.90
C ASN A 49 -21.75 56.90 -46.06
N VAL A 50 -21.21 56.38 -44.97
CA VAL A 50 -20.26 55.26 -44.99
C VAL A 50 -20.92 53.99 -45.50
N LEU A 51 -22.16 53.70 -45.11
CA LEU A 51 -22.88 52.53 -45.61
C LEU A 51 -23.16 52.63 -47.11
N LEU A 52 -23.59 53.80 -47.60
CA LEU A 52 -23.76 54.06 -49.03
C LEU A 52 -22.43 53.91 -49.78
N TYR A 53 -21.35 54.42 -49.20
CA TYR A 53 -20.01 54.30 -49.77
C TYR A 53 -19.52 52.86 -49.85
N CYS A 54 -19.70 52.08 -48.77
CA CYS A 54 -19.42 50.64 -48.79
C CYS A 54 -20.25 49.91 -49.85
N SER A 55 -21.53 50.27 -50.05
CA SER A 55 -22.36 49.71 -51.12
C SER A 55 -21.85 50.08 -52.52
N LEU A 56 -21.31 51.28 -52.72
CA LEU A 56 -20.65 51.66 -53.98
C LEU A 56 -19.38 50.83 -54.22
N LEU A 57 -18.55 50.66 -53.18
CA LEU A 57 -17.35 49.84 -53.26
C LEU A 57 -17.64 48.37 -53.56
N GLN A 58 -18.82 47.85 -53.20
CA GLN A 58 -19.21 46.48 -53.58
C GLN A 58 -19.41 46.28 -55.09
N ALA A 59 -19.53 47.36 -55.88
CA ALA A 59 -19.68 47.27 -57.33
C ALA A 59 -18.39 46.79 -58.04
N ILE A 60 -17.26 46.67 -57.32
CA ILE A 60 -16.00 46.16 -57.87
C ILE A 60 -15.98 44.65 -58.10
N PHE A 61 -16.97 43.92 -57.58
CA PHE A 61 -17.08 42.47 -57.73
C PHE A 61 -18.03 42.12 -58.87
N ASP A 62 -17.76 41.00 -59.55
CA ASP A 62 -18.63 40.50 -60.61
C ASP A 62 -20.01 40.09 -60.05
N LEU A 63 -21.08 40.44 -60.77
CA LEU A 63 -22.47 40.17 -60.36
C LEU A 63 -22.86 38.69 -60.43
N ARG A 64 -22.22 37.92 -61.31
CA ARG A 64 -22.45 36.48 -61.50
C ARG A 64 -21.49 35.66 -60.66
N GLU A 65 -20.24 36.10 -60.56
CA GLU A 65 -19.21 35.44 -59.77
C GLU A 65 -18.68 36.36 -58.68
N SER A 66 -19.39 36.36 -57.56
CA SER A 66 -19.15 37.29 -56.45
C SER A 66 -17.78 37.16 -55.76
N THR A 67 -16.95 36.19 -56.15
CA THR A 67 -15.56 36.03 -55.66
C THR A 67 -14.54 36.76 -56.53
N VAL A 68 -14.90 37.16 -57.75
CA VAL A 68 -13.99 37.75 -58.73
C VAL A 68 -14.08 39.28 -58.68
N VAL A 69 -12.91 39.93 -58.67
CA VAL A 69 -12.77 41.39 -58.82
C VAL A 69 -12.74 41.72 -60.32
N LEU A 70 -13.45 42.77 -60.73
CA LEU A 70 -13.50 43.22 -62.13
C LEU A 70 -12.13 43.70 -62.63
N ASP A 71 -11.81 43.41 -63.89
CA ASP A 71 -10.55 43.83 -64.52
C ASP A 71 -10.40 45.36 -64.56
N GLU A 72 -11.50 46.11 -64.72
CA GLU A 72 -11.52 47.58 -64.74
C GLU A 72 -11.68 48.22 -63.34
N VAL A 73 -11.29 47.52 -62.26
CA VAL A 73 -11.45 47.99 -60.88
C VAL A 73 -10.82 49.37 -60.63
N ASP A 74 -9.67 49.68 -61.24
CA ASP A 74 -9.01 50.97 -61.06
C ASP A 74 -9.84 52.14 -61.64
N GLU A 75 -10.43 51.96 -62.83
CA GLU A 75 -11.29 52.96 -63.47
C GLU A 75 -12.57 53.17 -62.66
N LEU A 76 -13.14 52.08 -62.12
CA LEU A 76 -14.32 52.13 -61.27
C LEU A 76 -14.03 52.81 -59.93
N LEU A 77 -12.88 52.54 -59.31
CA LEU A 77 -12.44 53.22 -58.09
C LEU A 77 -12.23 54.71 -58.32
N GLU A 78 -11.65 55.14 -59.45
CA GLU A 78 -11.54 56.55 -59.83
C GLU A 78 -12.92 57.22 -60.00
N LEU A 79 -13.91 56.51 -60.54
CA LEU A 79 -15.28 57.01 -60.62
C LEU A 79 -15.93 57.13 -59.23
N ILE A 80 -15.76 56.12 -58.37
CA ILE A 80 -16.27 56.11 -57.00
C ILE A 80 -15.63 57.23 -56.17
N LYS A 81 -14.34 57.53 -56.34
CA LYS A 81 -13.63 58.62 -55.64
C LYS A 81 -14.22 60.00 -55.91
N LYS A 82 -14.86 60.22 -57.07
CA LYS A 82 -15.57 61.49 -57.36
C LYS A 82 -16.74 61.76 -56.40
N THR A 83 -17.23 60.74 -55.68
CA THR A 83 -18.28 60.88 -54.66
C THR A 83 -17.76 61.35 -53.30
N TRP A 84 -16.45 61.39 -53.08
CA TRP A 84 -15.84 61.75 -51.79
C TRP A 84 -16.29 63.10 -51.23
N PRO A 85 -16.34 64.21 -52.00
CA PRO A 85 -16.78 65.51 -51.48
C PRO A 85 -18.24 65.50 -51.04
N THR A 86 -19.10 64.73 -51.73
CA THR A 86 -20.53 64.63 -51.45
C THR A 86 -20.81 63.77 -50.21
N LEU A 87 -20.03 62.72 -50.00
CA LEU A 87 -20.23 61.76 -48.90
C LEU A 87 -19.35 62.07 -47.66
N GLY A 88 -18.43 63.02 -47.75
CA GLY A 88 -17.49 63.35 -46.68
C GLY A 88 -16.43 62.26 -46.43
N VAL A 89 -16.07 61.51 -47.48
CA VAL A 89 -15.11 60.39 -47.37
C VAL A 89 -13.69 60.93 -47.57
N THR A 90 -12.80 60.60 -46.63
CA THR A 90 -11.36 60.86 -46.74
C THR A 90 -10.63 59.63 -47.24
N ARG A 91 -9.36 59.77 -47.66
CA ARG A 91 -8.49 58.62 -48.02
C ARG A 91 -8.46 57.57 -46.91
N ALA A 92 -8.27 58.00 -45.66
CA ALA A 92 -8.20 57.08 -44.53
C ALA A 92 -9.51 56.31 -44.33
N VAL A 93 -10.66 56.98 -44.47
CA VAL A 93 -11.98 56.33 -44.40
C VAL A 93 -12.19 55.39 -45.58
N HIS A 94 -11.75 55.75 -46.78
CA HIS A 94 -11.79 54.86 -47.94
C HIS A 94 -11.00 53.58 -47.69
N ASN A 95 -9.74 53.68 -47.25
CA ASN A 95 -8.88 52.52 -47.01
C ASN A 95 -9.49 51.56 -45.97
N ALA A 96 -10.05 52.09 -44.87
CA ALA A 96 -10.75 51.27 -43.87
C ALA A 96 -12.00 50.57 -44.45
N CYS A 97 -12.81 51.30 -45.23
CA CYS A 97 -13.99 50.73 -45.90
C CYS A 97 -13.62 49.71 -46.97
N PHE A 98 -12.52 49.92 -47.69
CA PHE A 98 -12.07 49.06 -48.78
C PHE A 98 -11.53 47.72 -48.25
N ALA A 99 -10.72 47.75 -47.19
CA ALA A 99 -10.33 46.54 -46.47
C ALA A 99 -11.56 45.76 -45.95
N TRP A 100 -12.53 46.47 -45.36
CA TRP A 100 -13.78 45.87 -44.91
C TRP A 100 -14.59 45.23 -46.02
N VAL A 101 -14.67 45.85 -47.21
CA VAL A 101 -15.45 45.34 -48.34
C VAL A 101 -14.86 44.04 -48.88
N PHE A 102 -13.54 43.96 -49.05
CA PHE A 102 -12.87 42.70 -49.42
C PHE A 102 -13.08 41.60 -48.39
N PHE A 103 -12.88 41.91 -47.11
CA PHE A 103 -13.08 40.93 -46.04
C PHE A 103 -14.54 40.48 -45.92
N ARG A 104 -15.48 41.41 -46.01
CA ARG A 104 -16.91 41.09 -46.00
C ARG A 104 -17.28 40.20 -47.19
N GLN A 105 -16.70 40.45 -48.36
CA GLN A 105 -16.93 39.61 -49.54
C GLN A 105 -16.42 38.19 -49.30
N TYR A 106 -15.19 38.04 -48.79
CA TYR A 106 -14.62 36.76 -48.37
C TYR A 106 -15.54 35.98 -47.39
N VAL A 107 -16.08 36.67 -46.39
CA VAL A 107 -16.98 36.03 -45.41
C VAL A 107 -18.32 35.64 -46.03
N VAL A 108 -18.91 36.50 -46.87
CA VAL A 108 -20.22 36.30 -47.48
C VAL A 108 -20.21 35.15 -48.49
N THR A 109 -19.10 34.95 -49.20
CA THR A 109 -18.92 33.85 -50.16
C THR A 109 -18.52 32.53 -49.50
N GLY A 110 -18.47 32.48 -48.16
CA GLY A 110 -18.17 31.26 -47.43
C GLY A 110 -16.68 30.88 -47.43
N GLN A 111 -15.77 31.85 -47.57
CA GLN A 111 -14.32 31.65 -47.74
C GLN A 111 -13.92 30.86 -48.98
N ALA A 112 -14.70 30.94 -50.06
CA ALA A 112 -14.40 30.23 -51.29
C ALA A 112 -13.02 30.61 -51.87
N GLU A 113 -12.67 31.91 -51.83
CA GLU A 113 -11.41 32.43 -52.38
C GLU A 113 -10.56 33.15 -51.31
N PRO A 114 -9.40 32.60 -50.91
CA PRO A 114 -8.54 33.20 -49.88
C PRO A 114 -7.91 34.52 -50.30
N ASP A 115 -7.75 34.75 -51.61
CA ASP A 115 -7.17 35.97 -52.18
C ASP A 115 -7.96 37.23 -51.81
N LEU A 116 -9.27 37.13 -51.57
CA LEU A 116 -10.08 38.24 -51.06
C LEU A 116 -9.65 38.68 -49.65
N ALA A 117 -9.31 37.72 -48.79
CA ALA A 117 -8.76 38.03 -47.46
C ALA A 117 -7.33 38.55 -47.57
N ALA A 118 -6.53 38.05 -48.51
CA ALA A 118 -5.18 38.57 -48.79
C ALA A 118 -5.22 40.02 -49.31
N ALA A 119 -6.19 40.36 -50.17
CA ALA A 119 -6.43 41.72 -50.63
C ALA A 119 -6.82 42.64 -49.48
N ALA A 120 -7.71 42.21 -48.58
CA ALA A 120 -8.04 42.96 -47.36
C ALA A 120 -6.80 43.20 -46.49
N LEU A 121 -5.96 42.18 -46.30
CA LEU A 121 -4.69 42.28 -45.57
C LEU A 121 -3.71 43.26 -46.25
N ALA A 122 -3.60 43.25 -47.57
CA ALA A 122 -2.76 44.19 -48.31
C ALA A 122 -3.20 45.65 -48.08
N VAL A 123 -4.52 45.92 -48.11
CA VAL A 123 -5.07 47.25 -47.82
C VAL A 123 -4.81 47.67 -46.36
N LEU A 124 -4.71 46.74 -45.41
CA LEU A 124 -4.38 47.07 -44.02
C LEU A 124 -3.01 47.73 -43.85
N VAL A 125 -2.08 47.57 -44.81
CA VAL A 125 -0.79 48.29 -44.81
C VAL A 125 -1.01 49.80 -44.95
N ASP A 126 -1.86 50.22 -45.87
CA ASP A 126 -2.23 51.63 -46.06
C ASP A 126 -3.03 52.15 -44.86
N VAL A 127 -3.92 51.32 -44.30
CA VAL A 127 -4.69 51.67 -43.09
C VAL A 127 -3.77 51.90 -41.89
N ALA A 128 -2.72 51.08 -41.73
CA ALA A 128 -1.72 51.25 -40.68
C ALA A 128 -0.94 52.56 -40.83
N ALA A 129 -0.53 52.89 -42.06
CA ALA A 129 0.15 54.14 -42.37
C ALA A 129 -0.74 55.37 -42.09
N ASP A 130 -2.01 55.30 -42.50
CA ASP A 130 -3.00 56.36 -42.23
C ASP A 130 -3.27 56.52 -40.72
N ALA A 131 -3.35 55.42 -39.98
CA ALA A 131 -3.53 55.44 -38.53
C ALA A 131 -2.34 56.08 -37.80
N ALA A 132 -1.10 55.76 -38.23
CA ALA A 132 0.12 56.36 -37.69
C ALA A 132 0.21 57.86 -38.02
N ALA A 133 -0.18 58.26 -39.24
CA ALA A 133 -0.14 59.65 -39.69
C ALA A 133 -1.13 60.58 -38.96
N GLN A 134 -2.23 60.04 -38.42
CA GLN A 134 -3.23 60.84 -37.70
C GLN A 134 -2.78 61.29 -36.29
N GLY A 135 -1.75 60.69 -35.70
CA GLY A 135 -1.18 61.12 -34.41
C GLY A 135 -2.25 61.39 -33.32
N SER A 136 -2.21 62.57 -32.69
CA SER A 136 -3.19 63.01 -31.68
C SER A 136 -4.48 63.61 -32.25
N SER A 137 -4.59 63.77 -33.58
CA SER A 137 -5.77 64.29 -34.26
C SER A 137 -6.83 63.20 -34.38
N ARG A 138 -7.67 63.08 -33.36
CA ARG A 138 -8.76 62.11 -33.31
C ARG A 138 -9.97 62.63 -34.11
N ASP A 139 -9.99 62.43 -35.42
CA ASP A 139 -11.25 62.49 -36.16
C ASP A 139 -12.19 61.42 -35.57
N PRO A 140 -13.25 61.81 -34.82
CA PRO A 140 -14.12 60.85 -34.13
C PRO A 140 -14.88 59.95 -35.11
N VAL A 141 -15.03 60.45 -36.33
CA VAL A 141 -15.78 59.81 -37.38
C VAL A 141 -14.96 58.70 -38.03
N TYR A 142 -13.74 59.01 -38.48
CA TYR A 142 -12.78 57.99 -38.90
C TYR A 142 -12.52 56.98 -37.79
N ALA A 143 -12.36 57.41 -36.53
CA ALA A 143 -12.16 56.50 -35.41
C ALA A 143 -13.26 55.43 -35.29
N ARG A 144 -14.52 55.83 -35.45
CA ARG A 144 -15.65 54.90 -35.38
C ARG A 144 -15.66 53.91 -36.53
N VAL A 145 -15.48 54.39 -37.77
CA VAL A 145 -15.44 53.53 -38.97
C VAL A 145 -14.28 52.54 -38.89
N PHE A 146 -13.10 53.04 -38.54
CA PHE A 146 -11.90 52.25 -38.33
C PHE A 146 -12.11 51.16 -37.28
N LEU A 147 -12.56 51.50 -36.07
CA LEU A 147 -12.72 50.51 -34.98
C LEU A 147 -13.80 49.49 -35.32
N SER A 148 -14.88 49.90 -36.00
CA SER A 148 -15.93 48.98 -36.45
C SER A 148 -15.45 48.02 -37.54
N ALA A 149 -14.71 48.52 -38.54
CA ALA A 149 -14.18 47.70 -39.63
C ALA A 149 -13.11 46.72 -39.13
N LEU A 150 -12.04 47.23 -38.50
CA LEU A 150 -10.93 46.39 -38.04
C LEU A 150 -11.35 45.50 -36.88
N GLY A 151 -12.17 46.01 -35.96
CA GLY A 151 -12.71 45.22 -34.86
C GLY A 151 -13.59 44.09 -35.35
N GLY A 152 -14.46 44.34 -36.35
CA GLY A 152 -15.27 43.29 -36.98
C GLY A 152 -14.43 42.24 -37.73
N MET A 153 -13.38 42.68 -38.44
CA MET A 153 -12.43 41.80 -39.13
C MET A 153 -11.66 40.92 -38.15
N GLN A 154 -11.15 41.53 -37.08
CA GLN A 154 -10.42 40.85 -36.03
C GLN A 154 -11.33 39.88 -35.28
N GLU A 155 -12.47 40.31 -34.75
CA GLU A 155 -13.37 39.48 -33.95
C GLU A 155 -13.84 38.25 -34.74
N TRP A 156 -14.20 38.42 -36.01
CA TRP A 156 -14.63 37.30 -36.85
C TRP A 156 -13.49 36.32 -37.11
N SER A 157 -12.29 36.83 -37.41
CA SER A 157 -11.11 35.99 -37.65
C SER A 157 -10.67 35.25 -36.38
N GLU A 158 -10.66 35.95 -35.23
CA GLU A 158 -10.30 35.38 -33.93
C GLU A 158 -11.22 34.24 -33.53
N LYS A 159 -12.54 34.33 -33.76
CA LYS A 159 -13.47 33.23 -33.47
C LYS A 159 -13.09 31.91 -34.14
N ARG A 160 -12.46 31.96 -35.31
CA ARG A 160 -11.99 30.77 -36.04
C ARG A 160 -10.60 30.34 -35.60
N LEU A 161 -9.73 31.29 -35.32
CA LEU A 161 -8.38 31.01 -34.80
C LEU A 161 -8.41 30.43 -33.38
N LEU A 162 -9.44 30.72 -32.58
CA LEU A 162 -9.62 30.11 -31.26
C LEU A 162 -9.97 28.62 -31.30
N ASP A 163 -10.43 28.11 -32.45
CA ASP A 163 -10.73 26.69 -32.69
C ASP A 163 -10.32 26.30 -34.12
N TYR A 164 -9.04 26.59 -34.45
CA TYR A 164 -8.53 26.38 -35.80
C TYR A 164 -8.45 24.89 -36.17
N HIS A 165 -8.35 23.98 -35.19
CA HIS A 165 -8.37 22.53 -35.46
C HIS A 165 -9.69 22.10 -36.09
N ASP A 166 -10.81 22.63 -35.61
CA ASP A 166 -12.12 22.30 -36.20
C ASP A 166 -12.39 23.11 -37.47
N SER A 167 -11.94 24.36 -37.49
CA SER A 167 -12.16 25.27 -38.62
C SER A 167 -11.35 24.89 -39.86
N TYR A 168 -10.14 24.33 -39.71
CA TYR A 168 -9.21 24.04 -40.80
C TYR A 168 -8.71 22.58 -40.84
N GLY A 169 -8.90 21.77 -39.79
CA GLY A 169 -8.36 20.41 -39.71
C GLY A 169 -9.08 19.37 -40.58
N LYS A 170 -10.32 19.62 -41.02
CA LYS A 170 -11.10 18.69 -41.85
C LYS A 170 -10.74 18.74 -43.34
N CYS A 171 -10.03 19.79 -43.78
CA CYS A 171 -9.59 19.96 -45.16
C CYS A 171 -8.12 19.56 -45.28
N ILE A 172 -7.85 18.26 -45.49
CA ILE A 172 -6.49 17.77 -45.72
C ILE A 172 -6.06 18.19 -47.14
N GLY A 173 -5.39 19.34 -47.23
CA GLY A 173 -4.80 19.94 -48.44
C GLY A 173 -4.16 21.30 -48.12
N GLY A 174 -3.11 21.69 -48.85
CA GLY A 174 -2.31 22.90 -48.55
C GLY A 174 -3.12 24.22 -48.51
N THR A 175 -4.26 24.26 -49.19
CA THR A 175 -5.14 25.44 -49.26
C THR A 175 -5.78 25.83 -47.93
N ALA A 176 -6.00 24.87 -47.01
CA ALA A 176 -6.58 25.15 -45.70
C ALA A 176 -5.59 25.85 -44.76
N THR A 177 -4.32 25.42 -44.78
CA THR A 177 -3.23 26.06 -44.01
C THR A 177 -2.89 27.44 -44.55
N GLU A 178 -2.92 27.63 -45.88
CA GLU A 178 -2.73 28.94 -46.51
C GLU A 178 -3.86 29.91 -46.12
N SER A 179 -5.11 29.45 -46.15
CA SER A 179 -6.26 30.24 -45.73
C SER A 179 -6.19 30.66 -44.25
N MET A 180 -5.72 29.75 -43.38
CA MET A 180 -5.46 30.05 -41.97
C MET A 180 -4.34 31.08 -41.80
N GLU A 181 -3.25 30.95 -42.56
CA GLU A 181 -2.12 31.88 -42.53
C GLU A 181 -2.54 33.31 -42.89
N ILE A 182 -3.34 33.47 -43.94
CA ILE A 182 -3.88 34.76 -44.38
C ILE A 182 -4.78 35.36 -43.30
N LEU A 183 -5.70 34.56 -42.74
CA LEU A 183 -6.60 35.03 -41.69
C LEU A 183 -5.88 35.37 -40.39
N LEU A 184 -4.86 34.60 -40.02
CA LEU A 184 -4.00 34.89 -38.87
C LEU A 184 -3.26 36.21 -39.08
N SER A 185 -2.63 36.39 -40.25
CA SER A 185 -1.95 37.62 -40.62
C SER A 185 -2.89 38.84 -40.56
N LEU A 186 -4.11 38.68 -41.07
CA LEU A 186 -5.16 39.71 -41.05
C LEU A 186 -5.63 40.04 -39.64
N ALA A 187 -5.88 39.04 -38.79
CA ALA A 187 -6.28 39.23 -37.40
C ALA A 187 -5.19 39.95 -36.59
N LEU A 188 -3.93 39.53 -36.76
CA LEU A 188 -2.77 40.14 -36.09
C LEU A 188 -2.52 41.57 -36.58
N ALA A 189 -2.62 41.82 -37.90
CA ALA A 189 -2.48 43.15 -38.46
C ALA A 189 -3.59 44.09 -37.96
N ALA A 190 -4.86 43.69 -38.08
CA ALA A 190 -5.99 44.48 -37.60
C ALA A 190 -5.90 44.76 -36.10
N GLY A 191 -5.59 43.74 -35.29
CA GLY A 191 -5.44 43.86 -33.85
C GLY A 191 -4.27 44.75 -33.43
N LYS A 192 -3.12 44.64 -34.12
CA LYS A 192 -1.96 45.50 -33.86
C LYS A 192 -2.26 46.97 -34.15
N ILE A 193 -2.90 47.25 -35.29
CA ILE A 193 -3.29 48.62 -35.67
C ILE A 193 -4.27 49.22 -34.64
N ILE A 194 -5.18 48.42 -34.08
CA ILE A 194 -6.06 48.84 -32.98
C ILE A 194 -5.27 49.10 -31.69
N ALA A 195 -4.39 48.18 -31.29
CA ALA A 195 -3.61 48.29 -30.05
C ALA A 195 -2.63 49.47 -30.06
N ASP A 196 -1.95 49.71 -31.18
CA ASP A 196 -1.03 50.84 -31.37
C ASP A 196 -1.78 52.18 -31.23
N ARG A 197 -3.02 52.24 -31.72
CA ARG A 197 -3.88 53.43 -31.60
C ARG A 197 -4.34 53.69 -30.16
N GLU A 198 -4.64 52.63 -29.42
CA GLU A 198 -5.08 52.71 -28.02
C GLU A 198 -3.92 52.91 -27.04
N GLY A 199 -2.67 52.81 -27.51
CA GLY A 199 -1.47 52.88 -26.68
C GLY A 199 -1.24 51.62 -25.84
N THR A 200 -1.88 50.52 -26.20
CA THR A 200 -1.80 49.20 -25.55
C THR A 200 -0.91 48.22 -26.31
N GLY A 201 -0.36 48.63 -27.46
CA GLY A 201 0.57 47.84 -28.25
C GLY A 201 1.91 47.63 -27.53
N ASP A 202 2.09 46.45 -26.94
CA ASP A 202 3.38 45.98 -26.45
C ASP A 202 4.22 45.35 -27.59
N GLY A 203 5.54 45.27 -27.41
CA GLY A 203 6.48 44.72 -28.38
C GLY A 203 6.23 43.27 -28.78
N ASN A 204 5.46 42.49 -27.99
CA ASN A 204 5.16 41.08 -28.26
C ASN A 204 3.69 40.74 -28.59
N PHE A 205 2.88 41.72 -29.00
CA PHE A 205 1.44 41.52 -29.26
C PHE A 205 1.10 40.27 -30.09
N ALA A 206 1.85 40.02 -31.18
CA ALA A 206 1.60 38.90 -32.07
C ALA A 206 1.87 37.54 -31.42
N GLY A 207 2.98 37.44 -30.67
CA GLY A 207 3.34 36.21 -29.96
C GLY A 207 2.33 35.86 -28.88
N ASP A 208 1.92 36.83 -28.07
CA ASP A 208 0.97 36.58 -26.97
C ASP A 208 -0.43 36.19 -27.48
N ARG A 209 -0.86 36.77 -28.60
CA ARG A 209 -2.11 36.39 -29.27
C ARG A 209 -2.05 34.99 -29.86
N VAL A 210 -0.94 34.62 -30.51
CA VAL A 210 -0.76 33.29 -31.09
C VAL A 210 -0.68 32.22 -30.00
N ASP A 211 0.05 32.48 -28.90
CA ASP A 211 0.05 31.62 -27.72
C ASP A 211 -1.38 31.38 -27.20
N TYR A 212 -2.18 32.44 -27.07
CA TYR A 212 -3.57 32.33 -26.66
C TYR A 212 -4.42 31.49 -27.62
N TYR A 213 -4.28 31.67 -28.94
CA TYR A 213 -5.00 30.87 -29.94
C TYR A 213 -4.63 29.40 -29.89
N ILE A 214 -3.33 29.07 -29.77
CA ILE A 214 -2.86 27.69 -29.61
C ILE A 214 -3.51 27.07 -28.38
N ARG A 215 -3.43 27.73 -27.22
CA ARG A 215 -3.98 27.20 -25.96
C ARG A 215 -5.49 26.96 -26.05
N CYS A 216 -6.24 27.90 -26.60
CA CYS A 216 -7.69 27.77 -26.77
C CYS A 216 -8.07 26.63 -27.72
N SER A 217 -7.41 26.59 -28.88
CA SER A 217 -7.66 25.60 -29.92
C SER A 217 -7.31 24.19 -29.44
N MET A 218 -6.19 24.03 -28.73
CA MET A 218 -5.79 22.76 -28.10
C MET A 218 -6.79 22.29 -27.05
N LYS A 219 -7.25 23.19 -26.18
CA LYS A 219 -8.26 22.87 -25.17
C LYS A 219 -9.56 22.42 -25.83
N SER A 220 -10.04 23.16 -26.83
CA SER A 220 -11.25 22.80 -27.58
C SER A 220 -11.12 21.43 -28.26
N ALA A 221 -10.00 21.18 -28.95
CA ALA A 221 -9.72 19.91 -29.60
C ALA A 221 -9.64 18.74 -28.60
N PHE A 222 -8.94 18.92 -27.48
CA PHE A 222 -8.87 17.92 -26.42
C PHE A 222 -10.25 17.63 -25.81
N THR A 223 -11.06 18.66 -25.55
CA THR A 223 -12.42 18.48 -25.04
C THR A 223 -13.28 17.68 -26.02
N LYS A 224 -13.18 17.94 -27.33
CA LYS A 224 -13.90 17.15 -28.35
C LYS A 224 -13.44 15.68 -28.38
N ILE A 225 -12.13 15.41 -28.28
CA ILE A 225 -11.62 14.03 -28.19
C ILE A 225 -12.16 13.33 -26.94
N LEU A 226 -12.15 14.02 -25.79
CA LEU A 226 -12.68 13.49 -24.53
C LEU A 226 -14.18 13.19 -24.62
N GLU A 227 -14.97 14.09 -25.22
CA GLU A 227 -16.42 13.91 -25.41
C GLU A 227 -16.73 12.81 -26.43
N ASN A 228 -15.97 12.71 -27.53
CA ASN A 228 -16.14 11.66 -28.54
C ASN A 228 -15.74 10.28 -28.00
N GLY A 229 -14.66 10.19 -27.23
CA GLY A 229 -14.27 8.94 -26.54
C GLY A 229 -15.28 8.49 -25.48
N LEU A 230 -16.11 9.41 -24.97
CA LEU A 230 -17.28 9.11 -24.14
C LEU A 230 -18.56 8.83 -24.96
N GLY A 231 -18.63 9.30 -26.20
CA GLY A 231 -19.82 9.34 -27.06
C GLY A 231 -19.87 8.32 -28.21
N GLU A 232 -18.76 7.73 -28.65
CA GLU A 232 -18.71 6.73 -29.73
C GLU A 232 -19.29 5.33 -29.36
N THR A 233 -19.92 5.22 -28.18
CA THR A 233 -20.66 4.02 -27.75
C THR A 233 -22.12 3.96 -28.23
N ASP A 234 -22.46 4.63 -29.35
CA ASP A 234 -23.82 4.64 -29.91
C ASP A 234 -23.93 3.96 -31.30
N SER A 235 -22.86 3.30 -31.77
CA SER A 235 -22.95 2.36 -32.88
C SER A 235 -23.34 0.97 -32.37
N VAL A 236 -24.62 0.65 -32.47
CA VAL A 236 -25.26 -0.68 -32.53
C VAL A 236 -24.28 -1.86 -32.42
N ILE A 237 -24.06 -2.32 -31.18
CA ILE A 237 -23.89 -3.70 -30.66
C ILE A 237 -23.12 -3.58 -29.33
N THR A 238 -23.86 -3.58 -28.23
CA THR A 238 -23.45 -3.85 -26.83
C THR A 238 -21.95 -3.75 -26.49
N ASP A 239 -21.54 -2.64 -25.89
CA ASP A 239 -20.74 -2.70 -24.66
C ASP A 239 -21.08 -1.49 -23.78
N ARG A 240 -21.87 -1.75 -22.74
CA ARG A 240 -22.46 -0.71 -21.88
C ARG A 240 -21.59 -0.35 -20.67
N ASP A 241 -20.35 -0.81 -20.67
CA ASP A 241 -19.37 -0.63 -19.58
C ASP A 241 -17.98 -0.38 -20.16
N SER A 242 -17.73 0.80 -20.76
CA SER A 242 -16.35 1.19 -21.06
C SER A 242 -15.62 1.45 -19.74
N ASP A 243 -14.74 0.54 -19.36
CA ASP A 243 -13.89 0.66 -18.18
C ASP A 243 -13.16 2.03 -18.22
N PRO A 244 -13.29 2.89 -17.19
CA PRO A 244 -12.64 4.20 -17.18
C PRO A 244 -11.13 4.13 -17.44
N ALA A 245 -10.46 3.03 -17.10
CA ALA A 245 -9.03 2.85 -17.40
C ALA A 245 -8.75 2.70 -18.90
N SER A 246 -9.66 2.03 -19.64
CA SER A 246 -9.57 1.90 -21.10
C SER A 246 -9.77 3.23 -21.80
N VAL A 247 -10.74 4.04 -21.34
CA VAL A 247 -11.00 5.39 -21.86
C VAL A 247 -9.81 6.30 -21.65
N LEU A 248 -9.18 6.29 -20.46
CA LEU A 248 -7.97 7.07 -20.19
C LEU A 248 -6.77 6.63 -21.02
N THR A 249 -6.62 5.33 -21.24
CA THR A 249 -5.55 4.77 -22.07
C THR A 249 -5.70 5.22 -23.52
N GLN A 250 -6.93 5.18 -24.05
CA GLN A 250 -7.25 5.67 -25.39
C GLN A 250 -7.03 7.18 -25.48
N LEU A 251 -7.55 7.94 -24.52
CA LEU A 251 -7.38 9.40 -24.44
C LEU A 251 -5.91 9.82 -24.45
N ALA A 252 -5.03 9.08 -23.76
CA ALA A 252 -3.60 9.36 -23.79
C ALA A 252 -3.02 9.21 -25.21
N GLY A 253 -3.41 8.15 -25.93
CA GLY A 253 -3.02 7.91 -27.31
C GLY A 253 -3.55 8.98 -28.28
N ASP A 254 -4.82 9.36 -28.14
CA ASP A 254 -5.44 10.39 -28.98
C ASP A 254 -4.84 11.78 -28.70
N THR A 255 -4.46 12.06 -27.46
CA THR A 255 -3.75 13.29 -27.07
C THR A 255 -2.35 13.35 -27.71
N GLU A 256 -1.63 12.22 -27.74
CA GLU A 256 -0.32 12.12 -28.42
C GLU A 256 -0.48 12.36 -29.93
N GLN A 257 -1.52 11.79 -30.55
CA GLN A 257 -1.83 12.01 -31.96
C GLN A 257 -2.19 13.46 -32.27
N LEU A 258 -2.98 14.12 -31.41
CA LEU A 258 -3.31 15.53 -31.56
C LEU A 258 -2.06 16.41 -31.49
N ALA A 259 -1.14 16.14 -30.57
CA ALA A 259 0.14 16.85 -30.49
C ALA A 259 0.97 16.64 -31.76
N MET A 260 1.01 15.43 -32.30
CA MET A 260 1.71 15.14 -33.56
C MET A 260 1.08 15.85 -34.76
N LEU A 261 -0.25 15.95 -34.82
CA LEU A 261 -0.98 16.69 -35.85
C LEU A 261 -0.62 18.18 -35.81
N GLU A 262 -0.66 18.79 -34.63
CA GLU A 262 -0.25 20.18 -34.43
C GLU A 262 1.15 20.45 -34.98
N ARG A 263 2.13 19.63 -34.54
CA ARG A 263 3.54 19.78 -34.92
C ARG A 263 3.74 19.73 -36.43
N ARG A 264 2.98 18.88 -37.13
CA ARG A 264 3.13 18.65 -38.57
C ARG A 264 2.36 19.65 -39.42
N SER A 265 1.17 20.04 -39.00
CA SER A 265 0.21 20.77 -39.84
C SER A 265 0.17 22.27 -39.56
N PHE A 266 0.10 22.67 -38.29
CA PHE A 266 -0.20 24.06 -37.91
C PHE A 266 1.03 24.80 -37.36
N SER A 267 1.86 24.12 -36.57
CA SER A 267 3.07 24.72 -35.99
C SER A 267 4.03 25.35 -37.01
N PRO A 268 4.25 24.81 -38.23
CA PRO A 268 5.08 25.48 -39.24
C PRO A 268 4.57 26.86 -39.67
N VAL A 269 3.24 27.05 -39.69
CA VAL A 269 2.60 28.34 -40.01
C VAL A 269 2.75 29.30 -38.82
N LEU A 270 2.43 28.82 -37.62
CA LEU A 270 2.43 29.60 -36.39
C LEU A 270 3.83 30.09 -35.98
N ARG A 271 4.87 29.35 -36.35
CA ARG A 271 6.29 29.66 -36.06
C ARG A 271 6.76 31.01 -36.59
N ARG A 272 6.05 31.61 -37.55
CA ARG A 272 6.34 32.97 -38.04
C ARG A 272 6.07 34.07 -37.00
N TRP A 273 5.19 33.80 -36.04
CA TRP A 273 4.75 34.78 -35.03
C TRP A 273 5.02 34.34 -33.60
N HIS A 274 5.30 33.06 -33.38
CA HIS A 274 5.61 32.53 -32.06
C HIS A 274 6.88 31.67 -32.09
N PRO A 275 7.83 31.85 -31.15
CA PRO A 275 9.12 31.15 -31.15
C PRO A 275 9.00 29.62 -30.99
N ALA A 276 8.09 29.15 -30.13
CA ALA A 276 7.94 27.74 -29.77
C ALA A 276 6.47 27.29 -29.73
N PRO A 277 5.77 27.22 -30.89
CA PRO A 277 4.36 26.86 -30.94
C PRO A 277 4.08 25.41 -30.54
N VAL A 278 5.01 24.47 -30.82
CA VAL A 278 4.84 23.06 -30.45
C VAL A 278 4.95 22.90 -28.93
N ALA A 279 5.88 23.63 -28.29
CA ALA A 279 6.01 23.64 -26.84
C ALA A 279 4.71 24.10 -26.15
N VAL A 280 4.11 25.21 -26.61
CA VAL A 280 2.85 25.73 -26.04
C VAL A 280 1.71 24.71 -26.18
N ALA A 281 1.62 24.06 -27.34
CA ALA A 281 0.64 23.01 -27.58
C ALA A 281 0.84 21.80 -26.66
N ALA A 282 2.06 21.29 -26.58
CA ALA A 282 2.40 20.13 -25.76
C ALA A 282 2.13 20.36 -24.27
N VAL A 283 2.53 21.52 -23.73
CA VAL A 283 2.26 21.91 -22.34
C VAL A 283 0.76 22.04 -22.08
N THR A 284 0.00 22.59 -23.03
CA THR A 284 -1.46 22.71 -22.91
C THR A 284 -2.13 21.34 -22.85
N LEU A 285 -1.75 20.41 -23.74
CA LEU A 285 -2.29 19.07 -23.79
C LEU A 285 -1.90 18.24 -22.57
N HIS A 286 -0.65 18.38 -22.11
CA HIS A 286 -0.18 17.78 -20.86
C HIS A 286 -1.04 18.24 -19.67
N GLY A 287 -1.28 19.54 -19.54
CA GLY A 287 -2.12 20.09 -18.47
C GLY A 287 -3.57 19.60 -18.53
N CYS A 288 -4.16 19.53 -19.73
CA CYS A 288 -5.50 19.00 -19.95
C CYS A 288 -5.61 17.53 -19.53
N PHE A 289 -4.71 16.67 -20.01
CA PHE A 289 -4.69 15.26 -19.64
C PHE A 289 -4.41 15.08 -18.14
N GLY A 290 -3.49 15.85 -17.56
CA GLY A 290 -3.15 15.83 -16.14
C GLY A 290 -4.33 16.16 -15.22
N VAL A 291 -5.26 17.03 -15.63
CA VAL A 291 -6.51 17.28 -14.88
C VAL A 291 -7.41 16.05 -14.87
N VAL A 292 -7.56 15.37 -16.01
CA VAL A 292 -8.39 14.15 -16.13
C VAL A 292 -7.76 12.99 -15.34
N LEU A 293 -6.45 12.79 -15.49
CA LEU A 293 -5.68 11.77 -14.77
C LEU A 293 -5.81 11.95 -13.26
N ARG A 294 -5.60 13.18 -12.73
CA ARG A 294 -5.75 13.46 -11.29
C ARG A 294 -7.15 13.15 -10.77
N ARG A 295 -8.19 13.47 -11.54
CA ARG A 295 -9.58 13.15 -11.16
C ARG A 295 -9.85 11.65 -11.11
N TYR A 296 -9.20 10.88 -11.98
CA TYR A 296 -9.26 9.43 -11.96
C TYR A 296 -8.52 8.85 -10.75
N LEU A 297 -7.26 9.27 -10.54
CA LEU A 297 -6.44 8.82 -9.42
C LEU A 297 -7.08 9.13 -8.06
N GLY A 298 -7.77 10.27 -7.92
CA GLY A 298 -8.52 10.62 -6.70
C GLY A 298 -9.68 9.68 -6.35
N LYS A 299 -10.07 8.75 -7.23
CA LYS A 299 -11.11 7.73 -6.98
C LYS A 299 -10.55 6.34 -6.71
N VAL A 300 -9.26 6.11 -6.94
CA VAL A 300 -8.65 4.79 -6.84
C VAL A 300 -8.01 4.60 -5.47
N THR A 301 -8.27 3.46 -4.85
CA THR A 301 -7.74 3.09 -3.52
C THR A 301 -6.83 1.88 -3.55
N VAL A 302 -6.84 1.10 -4.64
CA VAL A 302 -6.08 -0.15 -4.79
C VAL A 302 -5.32 -0.12 -6.11
N LEU A 303 -4.08 -0.60 -6.07
CA LEU A 303 -3.25 -0.73 -7.27
C LEU A 303 -3.68 -1.96 -8.07
N THR A 304 -4.41 -1.75 -9.17
CA THR A 304 -4.82 -2.82 -10.10
C THR A 304 -3.96 -2.85 -11.36
N GLU A 305 -4.07 -3.91 -12.15
CA GLU A 305 -3.39 -4.01 -13.44
C GLU A 305 -3.86 -2.91 -14.41
N GLU A 306 -5.16 -2.60 -14.43
CA GLU A 306 -5.70 -1.53 -15.28
C GLU A 306 -5.14 -0.15 -14.89
N LEU A 307 -5.05 0.13 -13.58
CA LEU A 307 -4.45 1.38 -13.10
C LEU A 307 -2.98 1.48 -13.51
N VAL A 308 -2.20 0.39 -13.39
CA VAL A 308 -0.80 0.38 -13.82
C VAL A 308 -0.69 0.60 -15.33
N ARG A 309 -1.60 0.06 -16.13
CA ARG A 309 -1.68 0.35 -17.58
C ARG A 309 -1.93 1.85 -17.83
N VAL A 310 -2.89 2.47 -17.15
CA VAL A 310 -3.17 3.92 -17.25
C VAL A 310 -1.96 4.76 -16.86
N LEU A 311 -1.31 4.41 -15.76
CA LEU A 311 -0.13 5.12 -15.26
C LEU A 311 1.07 4.98 -16.23
N HIS A 312 1.24 3.81 -16.84
CA HIS A 312 2.27 3.58 -17.84
C HIS A 312 2.01 4.38 -19.12
N THR A 313 0.77 4.42 -19.61
CA THR A 313 0.41 5.22 -20.79
C THR A 313 0.48 6.71 -20.53
N ALA A 314 0.12 7.17 -19.33
CA ALA A 314 0.34 8.54 -18.88
C ALA A 314 1.84 8.91 -18.88
N SER A 315 2.70 8.05 -18.33
CA SER A 315 4.16 8.26 -18.33
C SER A 315 4.73 8.31 -19.75
N ARG A 316 4.22 7.48 -20.67
CA ARG A 316 4.63 7.50 -22.07
C ARG A 316 4.21 8.80 -22.76
N LEU A 317 2.96 9.23 -22.57
CA LEU A 317 2.47 10.50 -23.09
C LEU A 317 3.30 11.68 -22.58
N GLU A 318 3.57 11.73 -21.28
CA GLU A 318 4.41 12.77 -20.67
C GLU A 318 5.80 12.83 -21.31
N LYS A 319 6.46 11.68 -21.48
CA LYS A 319 7.78 11.62 -22.14
C LYS A 319 7.73 12.12 -23.57
N ALA A 320 6.70 11.74 -24.34
CA ALA A 320 6.52 12.18 -25.71
C ALA A 320 6.32 13.70 -25.80
N LEU A 321 5.44 14.27 -24.96
CA LEU A 321 5.17 15.71 -24.92
C LEU A 321 6.40 16.50 -24.42
N ALA A 322 7.10 15.99 -23.41
CA ALA A 322 8.31 16.61 -22.88
C ALA A 322 9.43 16.62 -23.93
N GLN A 323 9.60 15.52 -24.67
CA GLN A 323 10.54 15.44 -25.79
C GLN A 323 10.21 16.47 -26.87
N MET A 324 8.93 16.55 -27.29
CA MET A 324 8.50 17.54 -28.29
C MET A 324 8.78 18.98 -27.82
N THR A 325 8.51 19.27 -26.55
CA THR A 325 8.74 20.60 -25.96
C THR A 325 10.24 20.93 -25.92
N ALA A 326 11.09 19.96 -25.57
CA ALA A 326 12.54 20.12 -25.53
C ALA A 326 13.15 20.31 -26.92
N GLU A 327 12.70 19.55 -27.92
CA GLU A 327 13.09 19.72 -29.33
C GLU A 327 12.73 21.14 -29.82
N ASP A 328 11.51 21.58 -29.55
CA ASP A 328 11.00 22.89 -30.01
C ASP A 328 11.72 24.08 -29.35
N ALA A 329 12.11 23.92 -28.07
CA ALA A 329 12.87 24.92 -27.34
C ALA A 329 14.37 24.92 -27.71
N ALA A 330 14.93 23.79 -28.16
CA ALA A 330 16.32 23.71 -28.63
C ALA A 330 16.50 24.43 -29.98
N ASP A 331 15.48 24.41 -30.83
CA ASP A 331 15.46 25.10 -32.12
C ASP A 331 15.23 26.63 -31.99
N CYS A 332 15.12 27.15 -30.76
CA CYS A 332 14.81 28.55 -30.48
C CYS A 332 15.85 29.24 -29.58
N ASP A 333 16.35 30.41 -30.02
CA ASP A 333 17.27 31.24 -29.22
C ASP A 333 16.58 32.10 -28.14
N ASP A 334 15.24 32.14 -28.11
CA ASP A 334 14.46 32.96 -27.18
C ASP A 334 14.32 32.28 -25.79
N GLY A 335 14.61 33.03 -24.72
CA GLY A 335 14.42 32.59 -23.34
C GLY A 335 12.96 32.27 -22.99
N ARG A 336 11.96 32.81 -23.72
CA ARG A 336 10.54 32.49 -23.51
C ARG A 336 10.21 31.04 -23.84
N ALA A 337 10.85 30.45 -24.86
CA ALA A 337 10.66 29.04 -25.19
C ALA A 337 11.07 28.14 -24.01
N LYS A 338 12.14 28.52 -23.30
CA LYS A 338 12.60 27.84 -22.08
C LYS A 338 11.68 28.04 -20.89
N ALA A 339 11.01 29.19 -20.77
CA ALA A 339 10.02 29.43 -19.73
C ALA A 339 8.81 28.51 -19.88
N VAL A 340 8.31 28.33 -21.10
CA VAL A 340 7.19 27.41 -21.40
C VAL A 340 7.53 25.95 -21.04
N VAL A 341 8.77 25.52 -21.26
CA VAL A 341 9.23 24.17 -20.83
C VAL A 341 9.13 23.99 -19.32
N GLY A 342 9.37 25.05 -18.55
CA GLY A 342 9.29 25.02 -17.09
C GLY A 342 7.88 24.86 -16.52
N ASP A 343 6.84 25.11 -17.34
CA ASP A 343 5.44 25.04 -16.92
C ASP A 343 4.88 23.60 -16.92
N MET A 344 5.63 22.61 -17.41
CA MET A 344 5.22 21.20 -17.47
C MET A 344 5.56 20.46 -16.18
N GLU A 345 4.59 20.37 -15.26
CA GLU A 345 4.75 19.61 -14.00
C GLU A 345 4.67 18.09 -14.25
N PRO A 346 5.58 17.26 -13.71
CA PRO A 346 5.48 15.81 -13.87
C PRO A 346 4.17 15.23 -13.30
N PHE A 347 3.64 14.18 -13.90
CA PHE A 347 2.48 13.43 -13.40
C PHE A 347 2.79 12.61 -12.13
N GLU A 348 4.05 12.56 -11.70
CA GLU A 348 4.52 11.86 -10.49
C GLU A 348 4.07 10.39 -10.39
N VAL A 349 4.03 9.69 -11.53
CA VAL A 349 3.51 8.32 -11.63
C VAL A 349 4.12 7.38 -10.59
N GLU A 350 5.44 7.41 -10.41
CA GLU A 350 6.14 6.54 -9.44
C GLU A 350 5.73 6.84 -7.99
N SER A 351 5.57 8.14 -7.65
CA SER A 351 5.10 8.58 -6.32
C SER A 351 3.68 8.09 -6.05
N VAL A 352 2.79 8.19 -7.05
CA VAL A 352 1.40 7.71 -6.95
C VAL A 352 1.35 6.19 -6.73
N VAL A 353 2.12 5.41 -7.50
CA VAL A 353 2.21 3.95 -7.32
C VAL A 353 2.67 3.60 -5.91
N MET A 354 3.76 4.23 -5.46
CA MET A 354 4.33 3.99 -4.13
C MET A 354 3.37 4.41 -3.01
N GLY A 355 2.66 5.53 -3.16
CA GLY A 355 1.66 6.00 -2.20
C GLY A 355 0.49 5.03 -2.06
N LEU A 356 -0.03 4.50 -3.17
CA LEU A 356 -1.11 3.51 -3.16
C LEU A 356 -0.66 2.18 -2.53
N LEU A 357 0.55 1.72 -2.83
CA LEU A 357 1.11 0.50 -2.22
C LEU A 357 1.28 0.61 -0.72
N LYS A 358 1.80 1.75 -0.24
CA LYS A 358 1.96 2.00 1.19
C LYS A 358 0.61 2.04 1.90
N ALA A 359 -0.37 2.75 1.35
CA ALA A 359 -1.72 2.81 1.91
C ALA A 359 -2.38 1.43 1.98
N TRP A 360 -2.25 0.63 0.92
CA TRP A 360 -2.73 -0.75 0.91
C TRP A 360 -2.03 -1.62 1.96
N MET A 361 -0.70 -1.53 2.06
CA MET A 361 0.08 -2.31 3.02
C MET A 361 -0.27 -1.93 4.47
N ASP A 362 -0.41 -0.64 4.77
CA ASP A 362 -0.82 -0.15 6.09
C ASP A 362 -2.20 -0.68 6.48
N ASP A 363 -3.16 -0.72 5.56
CA ASP A 363 -4.49 -1.30 5.78
C ASP A 363 -4.40 -2.81 6.13
N LYS A 364 -3.68 -3.59 5.31
CA LYS A 364 -3.54 -5.04 5.51
C LYS A 364 -2.80 -5.39 6.80
N LEU A 365 -1.70 -4.69 7.09
CA LEU A 365 -0.97 -4.85 8.35
C LEU A 365 -1.81 -4.38 9.55
N GLY A 366 -2.63 -3.34 9.38
CA GLY A 366 -3.61 -2.88 10.36
C GLY A 366 -4.61 -3.99 10.73
N LEU A 367 -5.22 -4.64 9.75
CA LEU A 367 -6.14 -5.77 9.98
C LEU A 367 -5.48 -6.92 10.77
N ALA A 368 -4.21 -7.21 10.49
CA ALA A 368 -3.46 -8.26 11.18
C ALA A 368 -3.09 -7.87 12.62
N ARG A 369 -2.74 -6.61 12.86
CA ARG A 369 -2.54 -6.06 14.21
C ARG A 369 -3.83 -6.10 15.01
N ASP A 370 -4.97 -5.74 14.42
CA ASP A 370 -6.27 -5.80 15.08
C ASP A 370 -6.66 -7.23 15.45
N CYS A 371 -6.37 -8.20 14.59
CA CYS A 371 -6.54 -9.62 14.91
C CYS A 371 -5.73 -10.03 16.14
N LEU A 372 -4.46 -9.62 16.21
CA LEU A 372 -3.59 -9.86 17.37
C LEU A 372 -4.12 -9.17 18.64
N LEU A 373 -4.55 -7.91 18.56
CA LEU A 373 -5.10 -7.17 19.71
C LEU A 373 -6.37 -7.84 20.24
N ARG A 374 -7.30 -8.20 19.35
CA ARG A 374 -8.50 -8.96 19.74
C ARG A 374 -8.14 -10.30 20.39
N ALA A 375 -7.13 -11.00 19.88
CA ALA A 375 -6.66 -12.25 20.47
C ALA A 375 -6.14 -12.04 21.89
N ARG A 376 -5.41 -10.95 22.16
CA ARG A 376 -4.89 -10.64 23.51
C ARG A 376 -6.01 -10.46 24.54
N ASP A 377 -7.14 -9.90 24.14
CA ASP A 377 -8.27 -9.63 25.04
C ASP A 377 -9.20 -10.84 25.22
N THR A 378 -9.35 -11.67 24.20
CA THR A 378 -10.44 -12.67 24.14
C THR A 378 -9.98 -14.13 24.21
N GLU A 379 -8.68 -14.41 23.98
CA GLU A 379 -8.22 -15.78 23.82
C GLU A 379 -8.27 -16.58 25.13
N SER A 380 -8.95 -17.72 25.07
CA SER A 380 -9.19 -18.62 26.22
C SER A 380 -8.43 -19.95 26.11
N TRP A 381 -7.72 -20.16 25.00
CA TRP A 381 -6.91 -21.34 24.69
C TRP A 381 -7.74 -22.63 24.70
N ILE A 382 -8.92 -22.54 24.10
CA ILE A 382 -9.83 -23.67 23.86
C ILE A 382 -9.60 -24.12 22.41
N PRO A 383 -9.46 -25.43 22.14
CA PRO A 383 -9.27 -25.90 20.78
C PRO A 383 -10.52 -25.59 19.94
N LYS A 384 -10.33 -25.27 18.67
CA LYS A 384 -11.43 -24.93 17.78
C LYS A 384 -12.34 -26.13 17.50
N SER A 385 -11.76 -27.30 17.24
CA SER A 385 -12.48 -28.56 17.13
C SER A 385 -11.56 -29.74 17.52
N LYS A 386 -12.03 -30.98 17.33
CA LYS A 386 -11.18 -32.17 17.52
C LYS A 386 -10.14 -32.31 16.39
N GLU A 387 -10.54 -31.94 15.18
CA GLU A 387 -9.73 -31.96 13.96
C GLU A 387 -8.78 -30.76 13.89
N GLU A 388 -9.15 -29.65 14.56
CA GLU A 388 -8.36 -28.42 14.64
C GLU A 388 -8.00 -28.13 16.11
N PRO A 389 -6.99 -28.83 16.68
CA PRO A 389 -6.69 -28.80 18.12
C PRO A 389 -5.88 -27.55 18.54
N PHE A 390 -5.98 -26.45 17.78
CA PHE A 390 -5.29 -25.18 18.01
C PHE A 390 -6.29 -24.04 18.21
N ALA A 391 -5.79 -22.87 18.65
CA ALA A 391 -6.62 -21.70 18.93
C ALA A 391 -7.15 -21.03 17.66
N GLY A 392 -8.37 -20.49 17.72
CA GLY A 392 -9.01 -19.79 16.60
C GLY A 392 -8.25 -18.54 16.16
N SER A 393 -7.69 -17.78 17.10
CA SER A 393 -6.90 -16.57 16.80
C SER A 393 -5.69 -16.86 15.91
N GLY A 394 -5.02 -17.99 16.09
CA GLY A 394 -3.86 -18.38 15.28
C GLY A 394 -4.26 -18.69 13.84
N MET A 395 -5.44 -19.31 13.65
CA MET A 395 -5.99 -19.54 12.33
C MET A 395 -6.33 -18.24 11.62
N GLU A 396 -7.04 -17.34 12.28
CA GLU A 396 -7.46 -16.06 11.69
C GLU A 396 -6.25 -15.25 11.23
N LEU A 397 -5.23 -15.12 12.09
CA LEU A 397 -4.00 -14.39 11.75
C LEU A 397 -3.27 -15.02 10.55
N MET A 398 -3.10 -16.34 10.54
CA MET A 398 -2.39 -17.01 9.43
C MET A 398 -3.19 -16.99 8.12
N LYS A 399 -4.54 -17.02 8.19
CA LYS A 399 -5.40 -16.85 7.01
C LYS A 399 -5.29 -15.45 6.43
N LEU A 400 -5.32 -14.42 7.28
CA LEU A 400 -5.17 -13.04 6.84
C LEU A 400 -3.80 -12.79 6.21
N ALA A 401 -2.73 -13.33 6.81
CA ALA A 401 -1.39 -13.22 6.25
C ALA A 401 -1.27 -13.94 4.89
N ARG A 402 -1.87 -15.12 4.74
CA ARG A 402 -1.95 -15.83 3.45
C ARG A 402 -2.65 -14.98 2.41
N PHE A 403 -3.85 -14.47 2.71
CA PHE A 403 -4.61 -13.64 1.80
C PHE A 403 -3.84 -12.36 1.41
N THR A 404 -3.15 -11.74 2.37
CA THR A 404 -2.31 -10.56 2.13
C THR A 404 -1.17 -10.88 1.15
N VAL A 405 -0.51 -12.03 1.30
CA VAL A 405 0.56 -12.48 0.39
C VAL A 405 0.01 -12.84 -0.99
N GLU A 406 -1.17 -13.46 -1.06
CA GLU A 406 -1.86 -13.77 -2.32
C GLU A 406 -2.25 -12.49 -3.08
N GLU A 407 -2.91 -11.52 -2.43
CA GLU A 407 -3.23 -10.21 -3.03
C GLU A 407 -1.96 -9.45 -3.46
N PHE A 408 -0.90 -9.48 -2.64
CA PHE A 408 0.38 -8.88 -3.02
C PHE A 408 0.98 -9.55 -4.26
N SER A 409 0.73 -10.85 -4.46
CA SER A 409 1.18 -11.58 -5.64
C SER A 409 0.45 -11.16 -6.93
N GLU A 410 -0.78 -10.66 -6.83
CA GLU A 410 -1.58 -10.15 -7.96
C GLU A 410 -1.18 -8.74 -8.41
N ILE A 411 -0.55 -7.96 -7.54
CA ILE A 411 -0.01 -6.63 -7.89
C ILE A 411 1.01 -6.77 -9.06
N PRO A 412 1.21 -5.77 -9.94
CA PRO A 412 2.21 -5.87 -11.01
C PRO A 412 3.66 -5.88 -10.50
N ALA A 413 4.54 -6.70 -11.09
CA ALA A 413 5.91 -6.94 -10.61
C ALA A 413 6.79 -5.68 -10.54
N SER A 414 6.63 -4.75 -11.47
CA SER A 414 7.37 -3.47 -11.52
C SER A 414 7.13 -2.58 -10.30
N ALA A 415 6.07 -2.82 -9.54
CA ALA A 415 5.71 -2.05 -8.37
C ALA A 415 6.19 -2.69 -7.05
N LYS A 416 6.75 -3.92 -7.09
CA LYS A 416 6.97 -4.75 -5.88
C LYS A 416 8.37 -4.68 -5.29
N GLU A 417 9.40 -4.52 -6.11
CA GLU A 417 10.77 -4.90 -5.73
C GLU A 417 11.29 -4.16 -4.48
N GLU A 418 10.88 -2.90 -4.30
CA GLU A 418 11.22 -2.09 -3.12
C GLU A 418 10.33 -2.36 -1.90
N VAL A 419 9.09 -2.82 -2.10
CA VAL A 419 8.04 -2.92 -1.05
C VAL A 419 7.93 -4.34 -0.46
N VAL A 420 8.48 -5.36 -1.14
CA VAL A 420 8.48 -6.75 -0.64
C VAL A 420 9.09 -6.85 0.76
N HIS A 421 10.21 -6.15 1.00
CA HIS A 421 10.90 -6.16 2.28
C HIS A 421 10.05 -5.55 3.39
N ASP A 422 9.43 -4.39 3.14
CA ASP A 422 8.56 -3.72 4.11
C ASP A 422 7.34 -4.57 4.51
N LEU A 423 6.72 -5.25 3.53
CA LEU A 423 5.59 -6.14 3.79
C LEU A 423 6.01 -7.35 4.64
N VAL A 424 7.14 -7.96 4.30
CA VAL A 424 7.71 -9.11 5.03
C VAL A 424 8.05 -8.73 6.45
N ASP A 425 8.74 -7.60 6.65
CA ASP A 425 9.12 -7.11 7.98
C ASP A 425 7.89 -6.75 8.82
N GLY A 426 6.87 -6.15 8.19
CA GLY A 426 5.59 -5.85 8.81
C GLY A 426 4.87 -7.11 9.31
N LEU A 427 4.74 -8.13 8.47
CA LEU A 427 4.14 -9.41 8.83
C LEU A 427 4.98 -10.17 9.87
N GLU A 428 6.31 -10.21 9.70
CA GLU A 428 7.22 -10.89 10.63
C GLU A 428 7.13 -10.29 12.03
N SER A 429 7.06 -8.96 12.14
CA SER A 429 6.85 -8.27 13.41
C SER A 429 5.56 -8.72 14.10
N ILE A 430 4.46 -8.84 13.36
CA ILE A 430 3.16 -9.27 13.91
C ILE A 430 3.22 -10.74 14.34
N PHE A 431 3.89 -11.60 13.56
CA PHE A 431 4.08 -13.00 13.93
C PHE A 431 4.91 -13.15 15.19
N LEU A 432 6.00 -12.40 15.34
CA LEU A 432 6.83 -12.40 16.54
C LEU A 432 6.03 -11.99 17.77
N ASP A 433 5.21 -10.95 17.67
CA ASP A 433 4.34 -10.50 18.75
C ASP A 433 3.26 -11.53 19.11
N TYR A 434 2.68 -12.21 18.11
CA TYR A 434 1.73 -13.29 18.33
C TYR A 434 2.38 -14.51 18.98
N ILE A 435 3.55 -14.93 18.50
CA ILE A 435 4.32 -16.05 19.06
C ILE A 435 4.67 -15.76 20.52
N SER A 436 5.15 -14.55 20.82
CA SER A 436 5.44 -14.09 22.19
C SER A 436 4.20 -14.16 23.09
N PHE A 437 3.04 -13.73 22.59
CA PHE A 437 1.75 -13.84 23.28
C PHE A 437 1.34 -15.31 23.55
N VAL A 438 1.52 -16.20 22.57
CA VAL A 438 1.23 -17.63 22.76
C VAL A 438 2.20 -18.24 23.78
N ALA A 439 3.47 -17.83 23.78
CA ALA A 439 4.51 -18.30 24.69
C ALA A 439 4.41 -17.74 26.12
N SER A 440 3.60 -16.71 26.36
CA SER A 440 3.48 -16.05 27.67
C SER A 440 2.67 -16.89 28.68
N CYS A 441 3.17 -18.07 29.04
CA CYS A 441 2.51 -19.04 29.92
C CYS A 441 3.26 -19.34 31.24
N GLY A 442 4.23 -18.49 31.60
CA GLY A 442 5.05 -18.65 32.80
C GLY A 442 6.28 -19.52 32.58
N SER A 443 6.91 -19.97 33.67
CA SER A 443 8.13 -20.79 33.63
C SER A 443 7.94 -22.11 34.39
N LYS A 444 8.77 -23.12 34.09
CA LYS A 444 8.77 -24.40 34.82
C LYS A 444 9.02 -24.23 36.32
N HIS A 445 9.78 -23.22 36.71
CA HIS A 445 10.15 -22.98 38.11
C HIS A 445 8.94 -22.73 39.01
N SER A 446 7.83 -22.24 38.44
CA SER A 446 6.57 -22.05 39.17
C SER A 446 5.93 -23.35 39.67
N TYR A 447 6.31 -24.51 39.10
CA TYR A 447 5.75 -25.81 39.45
C TYR A 447 6.71 -26.67 40.28
N LEU A 448 8.01 -26.37 40.26
CA LEU A 448 9.00 -27.16 41.00
C LEU A 448 8.85 -26.94 42.52
N PRO A 449 8.78 -28.01 43.33
CA PRO A 449 8.70 -27.87 44.78
C PRO A 449 9.98 -27.23 45.35
N PRO A 450 9.88 -26.49 46.47
CA PRO A 450 11.06 -26.02 47.18
C PRO A 450 11.85 -27.22 47.71
N LEU A 451 13.16 -27.10 47.75
CA LEU A 451 14.01 -28.17 48.26
C LEU A 451 13.82 -28.31 49.77
N PRO A 452 13.61 -29.53 50.28
CA PRO A 452 13.49 -29.76 51.71
C PRO A 452 14.82 -29.49 52.42
N PRO A 453 14.79 -29.13 53.72
CA PRO A 453 16.00 -28.98 54.51
C PRO A 453 16.78 -30.31 54.56
N LEU A 454 18.10 -30.22 54.58
CA LEU A 454 18.96 -31.40 54.72
C LEU A 454 18.83 -31.97 56.13
N THR A 455 18.48 -33.24 56.22
CA THR A 455 18.29 -33.97 57.47
C THR A 455 18.95 -35.33 57.38
N ARG A 456 19.41 -35.86 58.53
CA ARG A 456 19.95 -37.23 58.63
C ARG A 456 18.86 -38.21 59.07
N CYS A 457 18.90 -39.44 58.55
CA CYS A 457 17.93 -40.49 58.86
C CYS A 457 17.83 -40.78 60.38
N ASN A 458 16.62 -41.07 60.85
CA ASN A 458 16.42 -41.61 62.20
C ASN A 458 16.64 -43.11 62.16
N GLN A 459 17.58 -43.60 62.96
CA GLN A 459 17.62 -45.01 63.27
C GLN A 459 16.49 -45.30 64.26
N ASP A 460 15.31 -45.64 63.72
CA ASP A 460 14.20 -46.13 64.53
C ASP A 460 14.69 -47.40 65.26
N SER A 461 14.73 -47.34 66.60
CA SER A 461 14.96 -48.52 67.43
C SER A 461 13.95 -49.61 67.05
N GLY A 462 14.31 -50.89 67.11
CA GLY A 462 13.44 -52.00 66.65
C GLY A 462 12.01 -51.95 67.23
N PHE A 463 11.85 -51.35 68.41
CA PHE A 463 10.57 -51.05 69.06
C PHE A 463 9.67 -50.10 68.24
N PHE A 464 10.21 -49.03 67.67
CA PHE A 464 9.46 -48.03 66.89
C PHE A 464 9.03 -48.56 65.51
N ARG A 465 9.81 -49.48 64.92
CA ARG A 465 9.45 -50.20 63.67
C ARG A 465 8.29 -51.18 63.87
N LEU A 466 8.26 -51.87 65.01
CA LEU A 466 7.14 -52.73 65.41
C LEU A 466 5.88 -51.91 65.73
N TRP A 467 6.04 -50.77 66.39
CA TRP A 467 4.92 -49.87 66.71
C TRP A 467 4.34 -49.18 65.46
N LYS A 468 5.16 -48.70 64.50
CA LYS A 468 4.67 -48.20 63.20
C LYS A 468 3.95 -49.27 62.37
N LYS A 469 4.40 -50.53 62.41
CA LYS A 469 3.68 -51.65 61.75
C LYS A 469 2.36 -52.02 62.42
N ALA A 470 2.21 -51.73 63.71
CA ALA A 470 0.99 -52.02 64.49
C ALA A 470 0.04 -50.82 64.65
N ALA A 471 0.53 -49.59 64.49
CA ALA A 471 -0.21 -48.35 64.78
C ALA A 471 -0.57 -47.51 63.53
N LEU A 472 -0.22 -47.95 62.31
CA LEU A 472 -0.77 -47.31 61.10
C LEU A 472 -2.13 -47.92 60.76
N PRO A 473 -3.22 -47.12 60.69
CA PRO A 473 -4.33 -47.47 59.84
C PRO A 473 -3.79 -47.48 58.41
N THR A 474 -4.12 -48.52 57.66
CA THR A 474 -3.97 -48.55 56.20
C THR A 474 -4.58 -47.27 55.64
N CYS A 475 -3.77 -46.35 55.12
CA CYS A 475 -4.26 -45.17 54.42
C CYS A 475 -4.92 -45.62 53.11
N GLN A 476 -6.17 -46.07 53.22
CA GLN A 476 -7.14 -45.84 52.17
C GLN A 476 -7.34 -44.33 52.05
N ALA A 477 -7.44 -43.86 50.81
CA ALA A 477 -7.90 -42.51 50.47
C ALA A 477 -9.21 -42.18 51.23
N PRO A 478 -9.58 -40.89 51.39
CA PRO A 478 -10.85 -40.55 52.02
C PRO A 478 -12.01 -41.10 51.18
N GLU A 479 -12.53 -42.27 51.56
CA GLU A 479 -13.84 -42.76 51.12
C GLU A 479 -14.90 -41.98 51.90
N GLY A 480 -15.61 -41.11 51.18
CA GLY A 480 -16.88 -40.60 51.65
C GLY A 480 -17.92 -41.73 51.64
N SER A 481 -18.55 -41.95 52.79
CA SER A 481 -19.86 -42.59 53.02
C SER A 481 -20.06 -44.05 52.54
N PRO A 482 -20.52 -44.98 53.40
CA PRO A 482 -20.77 -46.37 53.02
C PRO A 482 -22.15 -46.51 52.39
N ARG A 483 -22.22 -46.48 51.05
CA ARG A 483 -23.33 -47.09 50.30
C ARG A 483 -22.93 -47.34 48.84
N GLY A 484 -22.54 -48.57 48.54
CA GLY A 484 -22.64 -49.14 47.18
C GLY A 484 -21.35 -49.70 46.58
N GLY A 485 -21.25 -51.04 46.57
CA GLY A 485 -20.76 -51.85 45.44
C GLY A 485 -19.29 -51.75 45.02
N CYS A 486 -18.57 -52.87 45.12
CA CYS A 486 -17.32 -53.13 44.42
C CYS A 486 -17.42 -52.75 42.93
N SER A 487 -16.74 -51.69 42.53
CA SER A 487 -16.45 -51.38 41.14
C SER A 487 -14.96 -51.16 41.00
N HIS A 488 -14.34 -51.87 40.06
CA HIS A 488 -12.95 -51.67 39.66
C HIS A 488 -12.73 -50.18 39.33
N HIS A 489 -12.07 -49.43 40.21
CA HIS A 489 -11.68 -48.06 39.94
C HIS A 489 -10.66 -48.03 38.80
N ALA A 490 -11.13 -47.82 37.57
CA ALA A 490 -10.29 -47.32 36.49
C ALA A 490 -9.75 -45.95 36.93
N PRO A 491 -8.42 -45.78 37.08
CA PRO A 491 -7.88 -44.48 37.46
C PRO A 491 -8.17 -43.48 36.35
N ARG A 492 -8.67 -42.28 36.72
CA ARG A 492 -8.95 -41.19 35.78
C ARG A 492 -7.67 -40.41 35.49
N PRO A 493 -7.46 -39.93 34.25
CA PRO A 493 -6.33 -39.05 33.94
C PRO A 493 -6.39 -37.79 34.82
N THR A 494 -5.23 -37.31 35.27
CA THR A 494 -5.12 -36.15 36.18
C THR A 494 -4.94 -34.83 35.45
N ILE A 495 -4.86 -34.84 34.12
CA ILE A 495 -4.64 -33.66 33.29
C ILE A 495 -5.74 -32.62 33.54
N SER A 496 -5.35 -31.48 34.11
CA SER A 496 -6.25 -30.37 34.41
C SER A 496 -6.58 -29.54 33.17
N ARG A 497 -7.67 -28.77 33.21
CA ARG A 497 -8.01 -27.79 32.14
C ARG A 497 -6.88 -26.79 31.91
N GLY A 498 -6.15 -26.40 32.96
CA GLY A 498 -4.99 -25.51 32.84
C GLY A 498 -3.87 -26.13 32.00
N THR A 499 -3.61 -27.42 32.18
CA THR A 499 -2.60 -28.16 31.41
C THR A 499 -3.05 -28.37 29.96
N GLN A 500 -4.34 -28.66 29.73
CA GLN A 500 -4.90 -28.75 28.37
C GLN A 500 -4.73 -27.43 27.59
N ARG A 501 -4.96 -26.28 28.23
CA ARG A 501 -4.74 -24.96 27.61
C ARG A 501 -3.29 -24.73 27.17
N LEU A 502 -2.31 -25.25 27.92
CA LEU A 502 -0.89 -25.19 27.52
C LEU A 502 -0.62 -26.04 26.28
N TYR A 503 -1.27 -27.20 26.16
CA TYR A 503 -1.17 -28.03 24.97
C TYR A 503 -1.87 -27.42 23.74
N VAL A 504 -2.97 -26.68 23.93
CA VAL A 504 -3.57 -25.89 22.84
C VAL A 504 -2.63 -24.77 22.38
N ARG A 505 -1.94 -24.09 23.30
CA ARG A 505 -0.87 -23.13 22.96
C ARG A 505 0.25 -23.78 22.15
N LEU A 506 0.70 -24.96 22.58
CA LEU A 506 1.71 -25.74 21.85
C LEU A 506 1.25 -26.09 20.43
N ASN A 507 0.03 -26.59 20.28
CA ASN A 507 -0.56 -26.88 18.96
C ASN A 507 -0.64 -25.62 18.09
N THR A 508 -1.00 -24.49 18.69
CA THR A 508 -1.08 -23.19 18.00
C THR A 508 0.28 -22.74 17.48
N LEU A 509 1.35 -22.91 18.27
CA LEU A 509 2.71 -22.60 17.81
C LEU A 509 3.14 -23.48 16.63
N HIS A 510 2.84 -24.78 16.66
CA HIS A 510 3.10 -25.66 15.52
C HIS A 510 2.29 -25.30 14.27
N TYR A 511 1.02 -24.89 14.46
CA TYR A 511 0.18 -24.40 13.38
C TYR A 511 0.78 -23.14 12.74
N VAL A 512 1.15 -22.15 13.55
CA VAL A 512 1.81 -20.91 13.11
C VAL A 512 3.12 -21.22 12.39
N LEU A 513 4.00 -22.04 12.97
CA LEU A 513 5.27 -22.42 12.34
C LEU A 513 5.07 -23.03 10.95
N THR A 514 4.09 -23.92 10.81
CA THR A 514 3.77 -24.57 9.52
C THR A 514 3.28 -23.55 8.49
N HIS A 515 2.47 -22.58 8.91
CA HIS A 515 1.95 -21.53 8.01
C HIS A 515 3.02 -20.52 7.63
N VAL A 516 3.87 -20.09 8.58
CA VAL A 516 5.02 -19.23 8.30
C VAL A 516 5.96 -19.88 7.28
N GLN A 517 6.23 -21.19 7.40
CA GLN A 517 7.02 -21.94 6.42
C GLN A 517 6.35 -21.98 5.03
N ALA A 518 5.02 -22.10 4.97
CA ALA A 518 4.29 -22.09 3.71
C ALA A 518 4.31 -20.70 3.03
N LEU A 519 4.21 -19.62 3.81
CA LEU A 519 4.33 -18.25 3.31
C LEU A 519 5.74 -17.96 2.77
N ASP A 520 6.77 -18.41 3.48
CA ASP A 520 8.18 -18.31 3.06
C ASP A 520 8.42 -19.01 1.71
N ALA A 521 7.80 -20.18 1.52
CA ALA A 521 7.83 -20.90 0.25
C ALA A 521 7.07 -20.18 -0.87
N SER A 522 5.92 -19.57 -0.58
CA SER A 522 5.11 -18.84 -1.56
C SER A 522 5.80 -17.57 -2.08
N LEU A 523 6.61 -16.92 -1.25
CA LEU A 523 7.33 -15.69 -1.63
C LEU A 523 8.67 -15.99 -2.32
N SER A 524 9.19 -17.22 -2.21
CA SER A 524 10.49 -17.61 -2.76
C SER A 524 10.39 -18.09 -4.21
N SER A 525 10.97 -17.32 -5.14
CA SER A 525 11.24 -17.76 -6.53
C SER A 525 12.30 -18.88 -6.58
N PRO A 526 12.41 -19.65 -7.69
CA PRO A 526 13.30 -20.82 -7.78
C PRO A 526 14.79 -20.49 -7.54
N PRO A 527 15.63 -21.50 -7.23
CA PRO A 527 16.86 -21.31 -6.47
C PRO A 527 18.00 -20.87 -7.39
N SER A 528 18.15 -19.56 -7.59
CA SER A 528 19.35 -19.00 -8.20
C SER A 528 19.75 -17.69 -7.53
N SER A 529 19.99 -17.79 -6.23
CA SER A 529 20.79 -16.91 -5.35
C SER A 529 20.30 -17.18 -3.93
N SER A 530 21.17 -17.02 -2.94
CA SER A 530 20.92 -17.35 -1.53
C SER A 530 19.55 -16.82 -1.04
N SER A 531 18.54 -17.70 -1.03
CA SER A 531 17.23 -17.45 -0.43
C SER A 531 17.44 -17.27 1.07
N SER A 532 17.59 -16.02 1.49
CA SER A 532 17.38 -15.63 2.88
C SER A 532 15.95 -15.99 3.23
N ALA A 533 15.75 -16.88 4.21
CA ALA A 533 14.42 -17.19 4.74
C ALA A 533 13.76 -15.89 5.19
N ARG A 534 12.70 -15.46 4.48
CA ARG A 534 12.09 -14.13 4.66
C ARG A 534 11.46 -13.98 6.05
N PHE A 535 10.95 -15.07 6.59
CA PHE A 535 10.40 -15.15 7.96
C PHE A 535 11.29 -15.92 8.92
N GLY A 536 12.62 -15.82 8.75
CA GLY A 536 13.60 -16.57 9.55
C GLY A 536 13.45 -16.35 11.05
N ARG A 537 13.24 -15.10 11.49
CA ARG A 537 13.15 -14.78 12.93
C ARG A 537 11.87 -15.34 13.52
N ALA A 538 10.75 -15.26 12.79
CA ALA A 538 9.49 -15.85 13.24
C ALA A 538 9.58 -17.38 13.36
N ARG A 539 10.26 -18.06 12.43
CA ARG A 539 10.49 -19.51 12.50
C ARG A 539 11.31 -19.91 13.72
N ASP A 540 12.41 -19.23 13.96
CA ASP A 540 13.30 -19.51 15.09
C ASP A 540 12.60 -19.22 16.42
N ALA A 541 11.86 -18.11 16.51
CA ALA A 541 11.06 -17.76 17.67
C ALA A 541 9.96 -18.80 17.96
N ALA A 542 9.27 -19.28 16.93
CA ALA A 542 8.26 -20.33 17.08
C ALA A 542 8.90 -21.64 17.57
N ALA A 543 10.02 -22.07 16.98
CA ALA A 543 10.72 -23.29 17.40
C ALA A 543 11.23 -23.22 18.85
N ALA A 544 11.77 -22.08 19.27
CA ALA A 544 12.17 -21.84 20.66
C ALA A 544 10.95 -21.87 21.60
N SER A 545 9.85 -21.21 21.21
CA SER A 545 8.61 -21.16 21.98
C SER A 545 7.94 -22.52 22.13
N ILE A 546 7.99 -23.37 21.10
CA ILE A 546 7.48 -24.75 21.14
C ILE A 546 8.15 -25.53 22.27
N SER A 547 9.48 -25.44 22.35
CA SER A 547 10.26 -26.13 23.39
C SER A 547 9.92 -25.58 24.78
N ALA A 548 9.86 -24.25 24.92
CA ALA A 548 9.54 -23.60 26.20
C ALA A 548 8.12 -23.92 26.70
N VAL A 549 7.11 -23.85 25.84
CA VAL A 549 5.72 -24.16 26.22
C VAL A 549 5.54 -25.64 26.55
N ALA A 550 6.18 -26.53 25.78
CA ALA A 550 6.18 -27.97 26.07
C ALA A 550 6.81 -28.27 27.44
N GLU A 551 7.92 -27.60 27.79
CA GLU A 551 8.58 -27.74 29.10
C GLU A 551 7.64 -27.30 30.24
N VAL A 552 7.02 -26.12 30.11
CA VAL A 552 6.08 -25.59 31.11
C VAL A 552 4.88 -26.52 31.29
N ALA A 553 4.31 -27.03 30.19
CA ALA A 553 3.19 -27.98 30.21
C ALA A 553 3.55 -29.29 30.90
N ALA A 554 4.72 -29.85 30.58
CA ALA A 554 5.23 -31.07 31.20
C ALA A 554 5.45 -30.92 32.70
N HIS A 555 6.09 -29.83 33.14
CA HIS A 555 6.34 -29.58 34.56
C HIS A 555 5.04 -29.39 35.34
N ARG A 556 4.06 -28.70 34.76
CA ARG A 556 2.72 -28.60 35.33
C ARG A 556 2.06 -29.98 35.45
N LEU A 557 2.12 -30.80 34.40
CA LEU A 557 1.54 -32.15 34.41
C LEU A 557 2.15 -33.03 35.50
N ILE A 558 3.48 -33.01 35.65
CA ILE A 558 4.19 -33.90 36.56
C ILE A 558 4.16 -33.39 38.01
N PHE A 559 4.50 -32.12 38.25
CA PHE A 559 4.69 -31.58 39.60
C PHE A 559 3.42 -30.93 40.20
N LEU A 560 2.40 -30.64 39.40
CA LEU A 560 1.10 -30.14 39.90
C LEU A 560 0.01 -31.20 39.75
N ASP A 561 -0.33 -31.59 38.52
CA ASP A 561 -1.48 -32.46 38.26
C ASP A 561 -1.23 -33.91 38.76
N SER A 562 0.01 -34.41 38.62
CA SER A 562 0.39 -35.78 38.99
C SER A 562 1.21 -35.84 40.29
N ARG A 563 1.27 -34.73 41.04
CA ARG A 563 2.12 -34.54 42.22
C ARG A 563 2.00 -35.68 43.23
N HIS A 564 0.77 -36.08 43.53
CA HIS A 564 0.51 -37.11 44.55
C HIS A 564 1.13 -38.46 44.20
N SER A 565 1.13 -38.85 42.93
CA SER A 565 1.62 -40.16 42.50
C SER A 565 3.09 -40.16 42.11
N LEU A 566 3.53 -39.17 41.32
CA LEU A 566 4.87 -39.13 40.74
C LEU A 566 5.90 -38.46 41.65
N TYR A 567 5.48 -37.54 42.53
CA TYR A 567 6.41 -36.82 43.40
C TYR A 567 6.23 -37.12 44.89
N GLN A 568 5.01 -37.18 45.44
CA GLN A 568 4.79 -37.40 46.89
C GLN A 568 4.75 -38.89 47.26
N GLY A 569 3.98 -39.69 46.53
CA GLY A 569 3.74 -41.09 46.88
C GLY A 569 4.91 -42.03 46.62
N LEU A 570 5.78 -41.76 45.64
CA LEU A 570 6.89 -42.63 45.30
C LEU A 570 7.86 -42.77 46.49
N TYR A 571 8.08 -44.00 46.94
CA TYR A 571 8.91 -44.38 48.10
C TYR A 571 8.53 -43.74 49.44
N ALA A 572 7.34 -43.13 49.54
CA ALA A 572 6.83 -42.62 50.82
C ALA A 572 6.69 -43.78 51.80
N SER A 573 7.33 -43.67 52.98
CA SER A 573 7.39 -44.73 54.00
C SER A 573 8.21 -45.97 53.63
N GLY A 574 9.06 -45.89 52.59
CA GLY A 574 10.04 -46.93 52.22
C GLY A 574 9.82 -47.56 50.85
N VAL A 575 10.90 -48.09 50.27
CA VAL A 575 10.93 -48.57 48.88
C VAL A 575 9.99 -49.76 48.64
N GLY A 576 9.96 -50.73 49.55
CA GLY A 576 9.13 -51.94 49.39
C GLY A 576 7.61 -51.70 49.39
N GLY A 577 7.13 -50.64 50.06
CA GLY A 577 5.70 -50.35 50.20
C GLY A 577 5.12 -49.44 49.12
N ALA A 578 5.95 -48.58 48.52
CA ALA A 578 5.50 -47.51 47.62
C ALA A 578 6.34 -47.44 46.33
N ARG A 579 6.35 -48.54 45.57
CA ARG A 579 7.08 -48.67 44.27
C ARG A 579 6.47 -47.81 43.16
N ILE A 580 7.19 -47.64 42.05
CA ILE A 580 6.78 -46.75 40.93
C ILE A 580 5.52 -47.19 40.15
N ARG A 581 5.11 -48.46 40.26
CA ARG A 581 4.05 -49.06 39.43
C ARG A 581 2.72 -48.26 39.40
N PRO A 582 2.18 -47.73 40.51
CA PRO A 582 0.98 -46.89 40.49
C PRO A 582 1.19 -45.58 39.71
N ALA A 583 2.36 -44.96 39.85
CA ALA A 583 2.72 -43.73 39.14
C ALA A 583 2.87 -43.97 37.63
N LEU A 584 3.46 -45.10 37.21
CA LEU A 584 3.54 -45.49 35.79
C LEU A 584 2.17 -45.75 35.17
N ARG A 585 1.22 -46.34 35.92
CA ARG A 585 -0.15 -46.51 35.44
C ARG A 585 -0.81 -45.16 35.16
N LEU A 586 -0.69 -44.21 36.09
CA LEU A 586 -1.21 -42.86 35.90
C LEU A 586 -0.54 -42.15 34.72
N LEU A 587 0.78 -42.22 34.63
CA LEU A 587 1.55 -41.62 33.54
C LEU A 587 1.09 -42.14 32.17
N ARG A 588 0.91 -43.46 32.02
CA ARG A 588 0.39 -44.05 30.78
C ARG A 588 -1.00 -43.55 30.42
N GLN A 589 -1.89 -43.41 31.41
CA GLN A 589 -3.22 -42.87 31.18
C GLN A 589 -3.20 -41.39 30.77
N ASN A 590 -2.34 -40.59 31.41
CA ASN A 590 -2.13 -39.20 31.02
C ASN A 590 -1.60 -39.11 29.59
N LEU A 591 -0.64 -39.95 29.20
CA LEU A 591 -0.13 -40.01 27.83
C LEU A 591 -1.21 -40.46 26.83
N SER A 592 -2.00 -41.49 27.15
CA SER A 592 -3.13 -41.93 26.30
C SER A 592 -4.21 -40.87 26.14
N PHE A 593 -4.43 -40.01 27.14
CA PHE A 593 -5.34 -38.87 27.03
C PHE A 593 -4.71 -37.70 26.26
N LEU A 594 -3.41 -37.48 26.42
CA LEU A 594 -2.67 -36.36 25.84
C LEU A 594 -2.55 -36.47 24.31
N LEU A 595 -2.21 -37.65 23.80
CA LEU A 595 -1.90 -37.81 22.37
C LEU A 595 -3.06 -37.38 21.45
N PRO A 596 -4.34 -37.73 21.71
CA PRO A 596 -5.46 -37.24 20.91
C PRO A 596 -5.76 -35.73 21.03
N VAL A 597 -5.24 -35.07 22.06
CA VAL A 597 -5.41 -33.61 22.28
C VAL A 597 -4.34 -32.82 21.53
N LEU A 598 -3.20 -33.44 21.23
CA LEU A 598 -2.09 -32.81 20.53
C LEU A 598 -2.21 -33.01 19.02
N ALA A 599 -1.85 -31.98 18.27
CA ALA A 599 -1.56 -32.14 16.84
C ALA A 599 -0.38 -33.10 16.66
N ASP A 600 -0.37 -33.90 15.60
CA ASP A 600 0.66 -34.92 15.35
C ASP A 600 2.09 -34.35 15.44
N ARG A 601 2.30 -33.15 14.89
CA ARG A 601 3.60 -32.45 14.93
C ARG A 601 4.04 -32.01 16.33
N ALA A 602 3.09 -31.84 17.25
CA ALA A 602 3.34 -31.42 18.63
C ALA A 602 3.62 -32.61 19.57
N GLN A 603 3.18 -33.82 19.21
CA GLN A 603 3.32 -35.01 20.04
C GLN A 603 4.78 -35.32 20.44
N PRO A 604 5.77 -35.34 19.54
CA PRO A 604 7.15 -35.68 19.92
C PRO A 604 7.76 -34.68 20.92
N ALA A 605 7.53 -33.38 20.72
CA ALA A 605 8.03 -32.33 21.61
C ALA A 605 7.38 -32.44 22.99
N ALA A 606 6.06 -32.60 23.05
CA ALA A 606 5.34 -32.72 24.32
C ALA A 606 5.73 -33.98 25.11
N VAL A 607 5.79 -35.15 24.46
CA VAL A 607 6.12 -36.42 25.14
C VAL A 607 7.57 -36.42 25.62
N ARG A 608 8.50 -35.84 24.84
CA ARG A 608 9.89 -35.66 25.26
C ARG A 608 10.01 -34.82 26.53
N GLU A 609 9.28 -33.72 26.63
CA GLU A 609 9.31 -32.87 27.83
C GLU A 609 8.61 -33.54 29.03
N VAL A 610 7.52 -34.29 28.81
CA VAL A 610 6.89 -35.11 29.87
C VAL A 610 7.86 -36.16 30.39
N MET A 611 8.65 -36.78 29.52
CA MET A 611 9.72 -37.71 29.91
C MET A 611 10.78 -37.02 30.76
N ARG A 612 11.32 -35.88 30.30
CA ARG A 612 12.33 -35.11 31.04
C ARG A 612 11.82 -34.71 32.43
N ALA A 613 10.61 -34.16 32.52
CA ALA A 613 9.99 -33.79 33.79
C ALA A 613 9.74 -35.00 34.70
N SER A 614 9.42 -36.18 34.14
CA SER A 614 9.26 -37.43 34.92
C SER A 614 10.58 -37.93 35.49
N LEU A 615 11.67 -37.86 34.73
CA LEU A 615 13.02 -38.20 35.19
C LEU A 615 13.52 -37.20 36.25
N GLU A 616 13.23 -35.91 36.07
CA GLU A 616 13.52 -34.89 37.08
C GLU A 616 12.72 -35.14 38.37
N ALA A 617 11.44 -35.50 38.27
CA ALA A 617 10.64 -35.87 39.43
C ALA A 617 11.21 -37.11 40.14
N PHE A 618 11.67 -38.12 39.39
CA PHE A 618 12.33 -39.30 39.94
C PHE A 618 13.62 -38.94 40.70
N LEU A 619 14.49 -38.11 40.11
CA LEU A 619 15.70 -37.60 40.76
C LEU A 619 15.39 -36.79 42.02
N MET A 620 14.40 -35.89 41.94
CA MET A 620 13.92 -35.11 43.07
C MET A 620 13.36 -36.01 44.18
N VAL A 621 12.75 -37.15 43.84
CA VAL A 621 12.29 -38.12 44.83
C VAL A 621 13.45 -38.76 45.58
N LEU A 622 14.53 -39.11 44.88
CA LEU A 622 15.72 -39.76 45.45
C LEU A 622 16.58 -38.79 46.28
N LEU A 623 16.77 -37.56 45.80
CA LEU A 623 17.76 -36.61 46.34
C LEU A 623 17.14 -35.46 47.16
N ALA A 624 15.85 -35.22 47.00
CA ALA A 624 15.13 -34.10 47.59
C ALA A 624 13.73 -34.53 48.08
N GLY A 625 13.63 -35.76 48.57
CA GLY A 625 12.35 -36.38 48.95
C GLY A 625 11.83 -36.04 50.35
N GLY A 626 12.56 -35.22 51.10
CA GLY A 626 12.19 -34.81 52.45
C GLY A 626 12.28 -35.94 53.47
N ASN A 627 11.53 -35.82 54.56
CA ASN A 627 11.67 -36.72 55.72
C ASN A 627 10.98 -38.08 55.53
N GLU A 628 10.13 -38.23 54.51
CA GLU A 628 9.30 -39.42 54.29
C GLU A 628 10.04 -40.60 53.62
N ARG A 629 11.29 -40.40 53.18
CA ARG A 629 12.02 -41.36 52.33
C ARG A 629 13.42 -41.64 52.79
N SER A 630 13.72 -42.88 53.12
CA SER A 630 15.08 -43.35 53.38
C SER A 630 15.38 -44.57 52.50
N PHE A 631 16.66 -44.73 52.14
CA PHE A 631 17.13 -45.78 51.23
C PHE A 631 18.26 -46.58 51.88
N ALA A 632 18.07 -47.89 52.00
CA ALA A 632 19.15 -48.82 52.32
C ALA A 632 19.92 -49.18 51.04
N ARG A 633 21.13 -49.74 51.19
CA ARG A 633 21.90 -50.23 50.04
C ARG A 633 21.17 -51.36 49.30
N ALA A 634 20.45 -52.21 50.04
CA ALA A 634 19.67 -53.30 49.47
C ALA A 634 18.48 -52.82 48.60
N ASP A 635 18.03 -51.58 48.77
CA ASP A 635 16.91 -51.03 47.99
C ASP A 635 17.32 -50.66 46.56
N GLN A 636 18.62 -50.56 46.25
CA GLN A 636 19.11 -50.07 44.96
C GLN A 636 18.57 -50.89 43.78
N ALA A 637 18.55 -52.22 43.87
CA ALA A 637 18.04 -53.07 42.79
C ALA A 637 16.56 -52.81 42.46
N ALA A 638 15.75 -52.52 43.50
CA ALA A 638 14.34 -52.16 43.33
C ALA A 638 14.17 -50.77 42.69
N VAL A 639 15.01 -49.80 43.06
CA VAL A 639 15.02 -48.45 42.45
C VAL A 639 15.47 -48.52 40.99
N GLU A 640 16.47 -49.34 40.68
CA GLU A 640 16.96 -49.56 39.32
C GLU A 640 15.91 -50.22 38.41
N GLU A 641 15.20 -51.22 38.92
CA GLU A 641 14.06 -51.84 38.23
C GLU A 641 12.95 -50.82 37.93
N ASP A 642 12.67 -49.94 38.89
CA ASP A 642 11.67 -48.89 38.75
C ASP A 642 12.08 -47.85 37.69
N LEU A 643 13.36 -47.43 37.67
CA LEU A 643 13.90 -46.54 36.63
C LEU A 643 13.84 -47.20 35.25
N ARG A 644 14.21 -48.47 35.13
CA ARG A 644 14.08 -49.24 33.87
C ARG A 644 12.64 -49.29 33.39
N SER A 645 11.69 -49.44 34.31
CA SER A 645 10.25 -49.45 34.01
C SER A 645 9.74 -48.08 33.55
N LEU A 646 10.26 -46.99 34.12
CA LEU A 646 9.98 -45.62 33.68
C LEU A 646 10.49 -45.37 32.27
N LYS A 647 11.75 -45.72 31.98
CA LYS A 647 12.33 -45.61 30.61
C LYS A 647 11.49 -46.38 29.60
N ARG A 648 11.18 -47.65 29.90
CA ARG A 648 10.36 -48.51 29.03
C ARG A 648 8.99 -47.89 28.74
N ALA A 649 8.36 -47.22 29.71
CA ALA A 649 7.06 -46.59 29.49
C ALA A 649 7.10 -45.55 28.36
N PHE A 650 8.20 -44.80 28.21
CA PHE A 650 8.37 -43.83 27.13
C PHE A 650 8.83 -44.47 25.82
N CYS A 651 9.68 -45.50 25.84
CA CYS A 651 10.03 -46.26 24.63
C CYS A 651 8.79 -46.90 23.97
N THR A 652 7.80 -47.30 24.77
CA THR A 652 6.54 -47.90 24.29
C THR A 652 5.40 -46.90 24.09
N CYS A 653 5.60 -45.61 24.35
CA CYS A 653 4.54 -44.60 24.31
C CYS A 653 4.39 -43.99 22.91
N GLY A 654 3.42 -44.49 22.14
CA GLY A 654 3.20 -44.08 20.75
C GLY A 654 4.36 -44.55 19.87
N GLU A 655 4.09 -45.33 18.84
CA GLU A 655 5.16 -45.91 18.01
C GLU A 655 6.05 -44.79 17.44
N GLY A 656 7.32 -44.74 17.89
CA GLY A 656 8.34 -43.83 17.38
C GLY A 656 8.32 -42.38 17.88
N LEU A 657 7.49 -41.99 18.86
CA LEU A 657 7.42 -40.59 19.31
C LEU A 657 8.70 -40.10 20.01
N VAL A 658 9.35 -40.96 20.79
CA VAL A 658 10.65 -40.68 21.42
C VAL A 658 11.60 -41.84 21.11
N PRO A 659 12.68 -41.60 20.34
CA PRO A 659 13.68 -42.62 20.04
C PRO A 659 14.35 -43.19 21.31
N GLU A 660 14.67 -44.49 21.32
CA GLU A 660 15.26 -45.14 22.50
C GLU A 660 16.62 -44.54 22.90
N ASP A 661 17.41 -44.07 21.94
CA ASP A 661 18.67 -43.37 22.18
C ASP A 661 18.45 -42.03 22.90
N VAL A 662 17.36 -41.32 22.57
CA VAL A 662 16.95 -40.11 23.28
C VAL A 662 16.55 -40.45 24.71
N VAL A 663 15.74 -41.50 24.92
CA VAL A 663 15.36 -41.95 26.27
C VAL A 663 16.60 -42.32 27.10
N ALA A 664 17.55 -43.07 26.53
CA ALA A 664 18.77 -43.46 27.19
C ALA A 664 19.63 -42.24 27.58
N ARG A 665 19.81 -41.29 26.65
CA ARG A 665 20.58 -40.07 26.89
C ARG A 665 19.97 -39.21 28.01
N GLU A 666 18.66 -38.97 27.99
CA GLU A 666 18.01 -38.16 29.03
C GLU A 666 17.97 -38.86 30.40
N ALA A 667 17.95 -40.20 30.42
CA ALA A 667 17.95 -40.98 31.66
C ALA A 667 19.34 -41.12 32.31
N GLY A 668 20.43 -40.80 31.59
CA GLY A 668 21.80 -41.06 32.04
C GLY A 668 22.14 -40.47 33.41
N THR A 669 21.67 -39.25 33.72
CA THR A 669 21.86 -38.65 35.06
C THR A 669 21.14 -39.45 36.14
N ALA A 670 19.93 -39.96 35.88
CA ALA A 670 19.19 -40.79 36.82
C ALA A 670 19.87 -42.15 37.03
N GLU A 671 20.40 -42.76 35.97
CA GLU A 671 21.15 -44.02 36.05
C GLU A 671 22.39 -43.86 36.93
N ALA A 672 23.18 -42.81 36.68
CA ALA A 672 24.39 -42.56 37.44
C ALA A 672 24.12 -42.22 38.92
N VAL A 673 23.00 -41.56 39.25
CA VAL A 673 22.57 -41.38 40.65
C VAL A 673 22.15 -42.70 41.28
N VAL A 674 21.46 -43.58 40.56
CA VAL A 674 21.12 -44.92 41.04
C VAL A 674 22.38 -45.77 41.26
N ASP A 675 23.41 -45.61 40.44
CA ASP A 675 24.72 -46.26 40.64
C ASP A 675 25.44 -45.74 41.90
N LEU A 676 25.36 -44.43 42.19
CA LEU A 676 25.83 -43.89 43.47
C LEU A 676 25.11 -44.53 44.65
N MET A 677 23.81 -44.83 44.51
CA MET A 677 23.06 -45.51 45.55
C MET A 677 23.52 -46.96 45.81
N ALA A 678 24.26 -47.59 44.87
CA ALA A 678 24.82 -48.94 45.04
C ALA A 678 26.13 -48.96 45.85
N ARG A 679 26.85 -47.85 45.91
CA ARG A 679 28.14 -47.72 46.60
C ARG A 679 28.00 -47.90 48.11
N SER A 680 29.07 -48.38 48.76
CA SER A 680 29.13 -48.41 50.23
C SER A 680 29.16 -46.99 50.79
N THR A 681 28.69 -46.82 52.02
CA THR A 681 28.68 -45.52 52.70
C THR A 681 30.09 -44.93 52.82
N GLU A 682 31.10 -45.76 53.09
CA GLU A 682 32.51 -45.36 53.16
C GLU A 682 32.99 -44.77 51.83
N CYS A 683 32.75 -45.47 50.72
CA CYS A 683 33.10 -44.96 49.40
C CYS A 683 32.36 -43.66 49.03
N LEU A 684 31.12 -43.47 49.52
CA LEU A 684 30.39 -42.22 49.31
C LEU A 684 30.97 -41.06 50.13
N ILE A 685 31.47 -41.33 51.34
CA ILE A 685 32.14 -40.33 52.17
C ILE A 685 33.48 -39.92 51.54
N ASP A 686 34.26 -40.88 51.05
CA ASP A 686 35.54 -40.60 50.37
C ASP A 686 35.31 -39.83 49.07
N ALA A 687 34.33 -40.24 48.27
CA ALA A 687 33.95 -39.54 47.04
C ALA A 687 33.45 -38.12 47.33
N PHE A 688 32.69 -37.92 48.40
CA PHE A 688 32.27 -36.59 48.83
C PHE A 688 33.48 -35.73 49.24
N ALA A 689 34.42 -36.27 50.02
CA ALA A 689 35.61 -35.53 50.45
C ALA A 689 36.50 -35.12 49.27
N ALA A 690 36.67 -35.99 48.28
CA ALA A 690 37.38 -35.68 47.04
C ALA A 690 36.68 -34.55 46.26
N ALA A 691 35.37 -34.69 46.01
CA ALA A 691 34.59 -33.69 45.26
C ALA A 691 34.50 -32.33 45.99
N ALA A 692 34.43 -32.33 47.33
CA ALA A 692 34.43 -31.12 48.14
C ALA A 692 35.78 -30.40 48.12
N SER A 693 36.89 -31.15 48.02
CA SER A 693 38.25 -30.58 47.93
C SER A 693 38.52 -29.95 46.56
N GLU A 694 37.97 -30.53 45.49
CA GLU A 694 38.09 -30.01 44.12
C GLU A 694 37.22 -28.77 43.88
N SER A 695 36.11 -28.60 44.61
CA SER A 695 35.15 -27.50 44.45
C SER A 695 35.38 -26.31 45.39
N GLY A 696 36.25 -26.44 46.40
CA GLY A 696 36.49 -25.43 47.43
C GLY A 696 37.98 -25.14 47.67
N GLY A 697 38.51 -24.12 47.00
CA GLY A 697 39.77 -23.48 47.42
C GLY A 697 39.49 -22.44 48.51
N GLY A 698 39.63 -22.82 49.78
CA GLY A 698 39.51 -21.88 50.89
C GLY A 698 39.57 -22.54 52.27
N GLU A 699 40.78 -22.61 52.83
CA GLU A 699 40.97 -22.83 54.27
C GLU A 699 40.28 -21.71 55.06
N GLY A 700 39.23 -22.07 55.82
CA GLY A 700 38.58 -21.19 56.78
C GLY A 700 38.60 -21.84 58.15
N GLY A 701 39.43 -21.33 59.05
CA GLY A 701 39.60 -21.84 60.41
C GLY A 701 38.33 -21.72 61.26
N GLY A 702 38.07 -22.76 62.06
CA GLY A 702 37.19 -22.71 63.22
C GLY A 702 35.71 -23.01 62.95
N GLY A 703 35.34 -24.30 62.94
CA GLY A 703 33.98 -24.76 63.28
C GLY A 703 33.04 -25.08 62.10
N GLY A 704 33.25 -26.25 61.47
CA GLY A 704 32.29 -26.90 60.55
C GLY A 704 32.61 -26.74 59.06
N THR A 705 32.56 -27.83 58.29
CA THR A 705 32.70 -27.79 56.83
C THR A 705 31.47 -27.08 56.23
N PRO A 706 31.63 -26.05 55.37
CA PRO A 706 30.49 -25.37 54.76
C PRO A 706 29.67 -26.34 53.89
N LEU A 707 28.34 -26.18 53.89
CA LEU A 707 27.48 -26.97 53.03
C LEU A 707 27.76 -26.64 51.56
N PRO A 708 27.84 -27.64 50.67
CA PRO A 708 28.02 -27.40 49.24
C PRO A 708 26.84 -26.60 48.66
N PRO A 709 27.09 -25.71 47.68
CA PRO A 709 26.04 -24.91 47.07
C PRO A 709 25.01 -25.82 46.39
N THR A 710 23.73 -25.49 46.52
CA THR A 710 22.66 -26.27 45.91
C THR A 710 22.39 -25.78 44.49
N THR A 711 22.85 -26.52 43.50
CA THR A 711 22.77 -26.13 42.07
C THR A 711 21.49 -26.64 41.36
N ARG A 712 20.72 -27.53 42.01
CA ARG A 712 19.59 -28.30 41.40
C ARG A 712 19.99 -29.09 40.13
N LYS A 713 21.29 -29.20 39.84
CA LYS A 713 21.84 -30.04 38.77
C LYS A 713 22.37 -31.30 39.42
N TRP A 714 21.72 -32.43 39.17
CA TRP A 714 21.94 -33.69 39.88
C TRP A 714 23.11 -34.50 39.33
N GLU A 715 24.28 -33.89 39.20
CA GLU A 715 25.45 -34.56 38.63
C GLU A 715 26.07 -35.56 39.64
N PRO A 716 26.54 -36.75 39.21
CA PRO A 716 27.08 -37.75 40.12
C PRO A 716 28.36 -37.33 40.85
N ALA A 717 29.16 -36.46 40.22
CA ALA A 717 30.38 -35.90 40.80
C ALA A 717 30.12 -34.63 41.63
N ASP A 718 28.90 -34.10 41.63
CA ASP A 718 28.56 -32.91 42.42
C ASP A 718 28.53 -33.25 43.93
N PRO A 719 29.27 -32.52 44.77
CA PRO A 719 29.31 -32.79 46.20
C PRO A 719 27.92 -32.65 46.86
N ASN A 720 27.06 -31.75 46.37
CA ASN A 720 25.69 -31.62 46.90
C ASN A 720 24.80 -32.81 46.52
N THR A 721 24.94 -33.41 45.33
CA THR A 721 24.28 -34.68 44.96
C THR A 721 24.72 -35.81 45.89
N ILE A 722 26.03 -36.02 46.08
CA ILE A 722 26.55 -37.09 46.95
C ILE A 722 26.09 -36.88 48.41
N LEU A 723 26.14 -35.64 48.90
CA LEU A 723 25.64 -35.28 50.23
C LEU A 723 24.16 -35.62 50.41
N ARG A 724 23.33 -35.38 49.38
CA ARG A 724 21.90 -35.72 49.41
C ARG A 724 21.66 -37.23 49.41
N VAL A 725 22.45 -38.00 48.66
CA VAL A 725 22.42 -39.48 48.76
C VAL A 725 22.75 -39.93 50.18
N LEU A 726 23.79 -39.36 50.82
CA LEU A 726 24.13 -39.64 52.22
C LEU A 726 23.01 -39.22 53.19
N CYS A 727 22.35 -38.07 52.96
CA CYS A 727 21.23 -37.61 53.81
C CYS A 727 20.04 -38.55 53.79
N HIS A 728 19.77 -39.22 52.66
CA HIS A 728 18.71 -40.20 52.52
C HIS A 728 19.16 -41.65 52.78
N ARG A 729 20.45 -41.90 53.02
CA ARG A 729 20.99 -43.22 53.32
C ARG A 729 20.57 -43.67 54.73
N ASP A 730 19.88 -44.79 54.83
CA ASP A 730 19.56 -45.42 56.12
C ASP A 730 20.71 -46.32 56.59
N ASP A 731 21.80 -45.70 57.03
CA ASP A 731 23.01 -46.38 57.48
C ASP A 731 23.66 -45.65 58.66
N GLU A 732 24.31 -46.39 59.56
CA GLU A 732 24.93 -45.80 60.75
C GLU A 732 26.12 -44.91 60.43
N ALA A 733 26.99 -45.34 59.51
CA ALA A 733 28.17 -44.56 59.16
C ALA A 733 27.79 -43.22 58.52
N ALA A 734 26.75 -43.21 57.67
CA ALA A 734 26.23 -42.00 57.05
C ALA A 734 25.69 -41.04 58.11
N ASN A 735 24.93 -41.57 59.07
CA ASN A 735 24.32 -40.78 60.14
C ASN A 735 25.36 -40.16 61.08
N GLN A 736 26.41 -40.92 61.42
CA GLN A 736 27.53 -40.43 62.23
C GLN A 736 28.33 -39.36 61.48
N PHE A 737 28.64 -39.58 60.20
CA PHE A 737 29.33 -38.61 59.34
C PHE A 737 28.56 -37.29 59.25
N LEU A 738 27.28 -37.32 58.87
CA LEU A 738 26.45 -36.11 58.74
C LEU A 738 26.28 -35.35 60.06
N LYS A 739 26.24 -36.06 61.19
CA LYS A 739 26.20 -35.45 62.52
C LYS A 739 27.51 -34.75 62.88
N ARG A 740 28.67 -35.40 62.63
CA ARG A 740 29.99 -34.87 63.01
C ARG A 740 30.44 -33.72 62.09
N THR A 741 30.25 -33.86 60.79
CA THR A 741 30.77 -32.94 59.78
C THR A 741 29.88 -31.70 59.60
N PHE A 742 28.55 -31.88 59.58
CA PHE A 742 27.59 -30.83 59.22
C PHE A 742 26.55 -30.51 60.30
N GLN A 743 26.57 -31.23 61.43
CA GLN A 743 25.62 -31.05 62.54
C GLN A 743 24.13 -31.12 62.12
N LEU A 744 23.82 -31.90 61.08
CA LEU A 744 22.45 -31.96 60.55
C LEU A 744 21.44 -32.52 61.57
N ALA A 745 20.24 -31.92 61.56
CA ALA A 745 19.13 -32.37 62.40
C ALA A 745 18.67 -33.78 62.00
N ARG A 746 18.24 -34.54 62.99
CA ARG A 746 17.51 -35.80 62.79
C ARG A 746 16.15 -35.51 62.17
N ARG A 747 15.69 -36.41 61.29
CA ARG A 747 14.31 -36.39 60.79
C ARG A 747 13.34 -36.47 61.98
N ARG A 748 12.13 -35.92 61.83
CA ARG A 748 11.07 -36.09 62.82
C ARG A 748 10.14 -37.22 62.39
#